data_AF-A0A814ZGA0-F1
#
_entry.id   AF-A0A814ZGA0-F1
#
_cell.length_a   1.000
_cell.length_b   1.000
_cell.length_c   1.000
_cell.angle_alpha   90.00
_cell.angle_beta   90.00
_cell.angle_gamma   90.00
#
_symmetry.space_group_name_H-M   'P 1'
#
loop_
_entity.id
_entity.type
_entity.pdbx_description
1 polymer ?
#
loop_
_entity_poly.entity_id
_entity_poly.type
_entity_poly.pdbx_seq_one_letter_code
_entity_poly.pdbx_strand_id
1 'polypeptide(L)'
;MLFCCYCQQQDNHFIIRTLEKLPVHTEVINLRRLLLSTNNISDSINADFSLAKRDEFPYMFFIINHSSRGILTIRKEINRDELCRLRRCRCDTWCDLELEIFVNSEQFNIELITIRIIDKNDHSPQFTSLNNQLNLTIVESAQIGAIIKLEPAIDYDQGQNGIIGYSLVSSTSLPFSLRYDLIRNDLCLVVEENLDRELISSYKFDIIAYDGNNQTGILHIYLNIDDINDSPPKFTQSIYTINNISENISIDSIIIRVHAIDDDEGVNGEITYHLINQDDCFEIDSNTGDVRVQCLLDYEIKTIYQLEIEAKDKGEGSKTDFCTLIIYVMDENDNYPIIDYYPNDIQTDGNTLKLFLNESLPINSLILSLSIIDYDSGDNGRVTWKIDGSSLIPFQLIRLTENTGELRTNHLLDREYISEYYFTIEANDYGKPKSKSTYLNIHINILDINDNKPKFRQENIHTTISEHVKIDKQHNYEVYHIQADDFDQNQNGEIIYSILNENKNFFQIDSQTGIIRAMIEFDRKQQDTYVLHIQAKDKGSSPLSSETTITFTIIPRNEYSPICDIDNNNISLSIMENSKQGTIIRTISCRDDDQDELNRQMSVYARWWPEEIDDNTIKYNIPFEIVTQKSNSSEINHQQTDDDDNDNDENNDKKTIKPTENGRHLLNTSLSRNTKLSSRSPSPSPRPTSSGPPDRALNQKFHVAALTGNLNVLQELVTKARIQIDCRDKENSTALLLSCARGHYSCADYLLSNGADPNARRITGASPLYFAALYHHTRIVELLLNKYKAIVDLATFDGSAPLHVVCERGFTDIVQLLINSQANINAKMNDGTTSIMLACQNGHLSVVQILISTGQCNLNIQRLDGITPLFLVVQHGHETIFDYITENVDNIKETIDLAREDGATPLFKACQKGYESLVQKLLKYKPNLELLKNGESCLHAATMFNHAPIVRFLIDNGANPLLNNWEGMTAVDLAKEAQIKDILDILMKALAPKLSEHARQYLLHKSTRRSDADFDLDLVEHEERDEWKLYKSLKSAAELERLEEEIEHIPILPDILTTKGKQTGANRQKSTRPHRYYSTPQK
;
A
#
# COMPACT_ATOMS: atom_id res chain seq x y z
N MET A 1 79.35 23.44 79.57
CA MET A 1 79.96 24.78 79.47
C MET A 1 81.03 24.74 78.41
N LEU A 2 80.86 25.47 77.29
CA LEU A 2 81.88 26.10 76.43
C LEU A 2 81.17 26.63 75.17
N PHE A 3 81.58 27.81 74.69
CA PHE A 3 81.13 28.46 73.44
C PHE A 3 79.60 28.62 73.21
N CYS A 4 78.96 29.55 73.94
CA CYS A 4 77.70 30.16 73.45
C CYS A 4 77.96 31.30 72.45
N CYS A 5 79.15 31.91 72.49
CA CYS A 5 79.58 32.96 71.57
C CYS A 5 81.04 32.72 71.15
N TYR A 6 81.36 33.01 69.90
CA TYR A 6 82.71 32.94 69.34
C TYR A 6 83.04 34.29 68.71
N CYS A 7 84.22 34.82 69.03
CA CYS A 7 84.72 36.07 68.44
C CYS A 7 85.80 35.76 67.41
N GLN A 8 85.74 36.46 66.28
CA GLN A 8 86.70 36.38 65.19
C GLN A 8 87.18 37.80 64.88
N GLN A 9 88.50 38.00 64.92
CA GLN A 9 89.13 39.26 64.55
C GLN A 9 89.48 39.21 63.06
N GLN A 10 89.04 40.20 62.29
CA GLN A 10 89.44 40.41 60.89
C GLN A 10 89.83 41.88 60.73
N ASP A 11 91.04 42.15 60.23
CA ASP A 11 91.53 43.49 59.89
C ASP A 11 91.29 44.55 60.99
N ASN A 12 91.68 44.20 62.22
CA ASN A 12 91.47 44.93 63.48
C ASN A 12 90.02 45.13 63.95
N HIS A 13 89.03 44.56 63.26
CA HIS A 13 87.62 44.59 63.67
C HIS A 13 87.20 43.31 64.41
N PHE A 14 86.38 43.45 65.47
CA PHE A 14 85.89 42.33 66.27
C PHE A 14 84.45 41.96 65.92
N ILE A 15 84.26 40.77 65.34
CA ILE A 15 82.93 40.20 65.09
C ILE A 15 82.63 39.14 66.14
N ILE A 16 81.58 39.34 66.93
CA ILE A 16 81.08 38.41 67.95
C ILE A 16 79.80 37.78 67.44
N ARG A 17 79.69 36.45 67.46
CA ARG A 17 78.47 35.74 67.07
C ARG A 17 77.68 35.31 68.30
N THR A 18 76.38 35.60 68.33
CA THR A 18 75.43 35.21 69.38
C THR A 18 74.13 34.69 68.77
N LEU A 19 73.45 33.75 69.42
CA LEU A 19 72.10 33.34 69.01
C LEU A 19 71.07 34.44 69.30
N GLU A 20 69.96 34.43 68.56
CA GLU A 20 68.77 35.19 68.89
C GLU A 20 67.91 34.56 70.01
N LYS A 21 66.86 35.27 70.44
CA LYS A 21 65.86 34.81 71.43
C LYS A 21 66.48 34.29 72.74
N LEU A 22 67.71 34.75 73.06
CA LEU A 22 68.44 34.41 74.28
C LEU A 22 67.83 35.09 75.50
N PRO A 23 67.77 34.42 76.66
CA PRO A 23 67.25 35.01 77.90
C PRO A 23 67.94 36.32 78.28
N VAL A 24 67.19 37.26 78.85
CA VAL A 24 67.75 38.47 79.45
C VAL A 24 68.77 38.11 80.55
N HIS A 25 69.85 38.89 80.61
CA HIS A 25 71.07 38.69 81.39
C HIS A 25 72.00 37.55 80.92
N THR A 26 71.71 36.87 79.81
CA THR A 26 72.68 35.93 79.18
C THR A 26 74.00 36.66 78.84
N GLU A 27 75.14 36.07 79.21
CA GLU A 27 76.47 36.61 78.90
C GLU A 27 76.82 36.39 77.42
N VAL A 28 77.08 37.48 76.69
CA VAL A 28 77.46 37.48 75.27
C VAL A 28 78.98 37.44 75.12
N ILE A 29 79.69 38.30 75.85
CA ILE A 29 81.16 38.30 75.87
C ILE A 29 81.73 38.93 77.14
N ASN A 30 82.96 38.57 77.49
CA ASN A 30 83.78 39.32 78.45
C ASN A 30 84.74 40.26 77.69
N LEU A 31 84.40 41.54 77.64
CA LEU A 31 85.14 42.60 76.95
C LEU A 31 86.53 42.82 77.55
N ARG A 32 86.68 42.71 78.88
CA ARG A 32 87.99 42.81 79.55
C ARG A 32 88.97 41.75 79.03
N ARG A 33 88.49 40.53 78.75
CA ARG A 33 89.31 39.44 78.19
C ARG A 33 89.46 39.48 76.66
N LEU A 34 88.64 40.27 75.96
CA LEU A 34 88.70 40.41 74.50
C LEU A 34 89.62 41.57 74.08
N LEU A 35 89.46 42.74 74.71
CA LEU A 35 90.09 43.99 74.28
C LEU A 35 91.44 44.26 74.97
N LEU A 36 91.70 43.64 76.13
CA LEU A 36 92.98 43.77 76.85
C LEU A 36 93.77 42.47 76.75
N SER A 37 94.89 42.49 76.00
CA SER A 37 95.72 41.29 75.82
C SER A 37 96.41 40.87 77.13
N THR A 38 96.66 39.57 77.28
CA THR A 38 97.15 38.96 78.54
C THR A 38 98.57 39.34 78.96
N ASN A 39 99.28 40.17 78.20
CA ASN A 39 100.71 40.42 78.38
C ASN A 39 101.03 41.69 79.19
N ASN A 40 100.08 42.62 79.36
CA ASN A 40 100.22 43.78 80.25
C ASN A 40 99.34 43.61 81.50
N ILE A 41 99.98 43.34 82.65
CA ILE A 41 99.28 43.11 83.92
C ILE A 41 98.87 44.43 84.62
N SER A 42 99.55 45.54 84.34
CA SER A 42 99.23 46.88 84.85
C SER A 42 97.84 47.35 84.41
N ASP A 43 97.58 47.30 83.12
CA ASP A 43 96.44 47.97 82.46
C ASP A 43 95.13 47.21 82.71
N SER A 44 95.26 45.91 83.03
CA SER A 44 94.18 44.94 83.19
C SER A 44 93.27 45.19 84.41
N ILE A 45 93.75 45.88 85.45
CA ILE A 45 93.04 46.01 86.73
C ILE A 45 92.09 47.21 86.77
N ASN A 46 92.50 48.37 86.23
CA ASN A 46 91.78 49.64 86.41
C ASN A 46 90.87 50.06 85.23
N ALA A 47 90.97 49.42 84.06
CA ALA A 47 90.18 49.84 82.90
C ALA A 47 88.66 49.63 83.13
N ASP A 48 87.84 50.66 82.96
CA ASP A 48 86.36 50.60 83.06
C ASP A 48 85.71 50.56 81.67
N PHE A 49 84.67 49.73 81.50
CA PHE A 49 83.95 49.56 80.23
C PHE A 49 82.54 50.15 80.26
N SER A 50 82.15 50.92 79.23
CA SER A 50 80.78 51.39 79.05
C SER A 50 80.34 51.40 77.57
N LEU A 51 79.04 51.23 77.33
CA LEU A 51 78.46 51.39 75.99
C LEU A 51 78.33 52.89 75.67
N ALA A 52 78.63 53.28 74.43
CA ALA A 52 78.59 54.69 74.04
C ALA A 52 77.20 55.33 74.14
N LYS A 53 76.15 54.50 73.99
CA LYS A 53 74.74 54.86 74.12
C LYS A 53 74.02 53.79 74.95
N ARG A 54 72.83 54.11 75.48
CA ARG A 54 72.09 53.22 76.39
C ARG A 54 70.73 52.74 75.86
N ASP A 55 69.92 53.64 75.31
CA ASP A 55 68.52 53.37 74.96
C ASP A 55 68.20 53.63 73.48
N GLU A 56 69.23 53.91 72.67
CA GLU A 56 69.16 53.94 71.21
C GLU A 56 69.36 52.54 70.60
N PHE A 57 68.95 52.35 69.35
CA PHE A 57 69.30 51.16 68.58
C PHE A 57 70.78 51.18 68.17
N PRO A 58 71.53 50.06 68.19
CA PRO A 58 71.17 48.74 68.73
C PRO A 58 71.48 48.57 70.22
N TYR A 59 72.12 49.56 70.85
CA TYR A 59 72.57 49.56 72.25
C TYR A 59 71.49 49.13 73.26
N MET A 60 70.22 49.44 73.01
CA MET A 60 69.08 49.08 73.87
C MET A 60 68.97 47.58 74.19
N PHE A 61 69.50 46.70 73.32
CA PHE A 61 69.45 45.24 73.50
C PHE A 61 70.51 44.72 74.47
N PHE A 62 71.50 45.53 74.87
CA PHE A 62 72.66 45.09 75.64
C PHE A 62 72.88 45.94 76.91
N ILE A 63 73.65 45.39 77.85
CA ILE A 63 74.15 46.11 79.02
C ILE A 63 75.50 45.53 79.46
N ILE A 64 76.41 46.38 79.96
CA ILE A 64 77.67 45.92 80.57
C ILE A 64 77.44 45.74 82.08
N ASN A 65 77.55 44.50 82.54
CA ASN A 65 77.30 44.10 83.92
C ASN A 65 78.51 44.42 84.81
N HIS A 66 78.45 45.56 85.50
CA HIS A 66 79.56 46.27 86.15
C HIS A 66 80.67 46.71 85.17
N SER A 67 80.96 48.01 85.11
CA SER A 67 82.02 48.59 84.28
C SER A 67 83.37 47.90 84.51
N SER A 68 83.68 47.58 85.78
CA SER A 68 84.92 46.92 86.20
C SER A 68 84.97 45.41 85.94
N ARG A 69 83.88 44.78 85.46
CA ARG A 69 83.90 43.38 84.99
C ARG A 69 83.90 43.27 83.46
N GLY A 70 83.35 44.27 82.76
CA GLY A 70 83.32 44.30 81.30
C GLY A 70 82.53 43.15 80.68
N ILE A 71 81.57 42.55 81.38
CA ILE A 71 80.75 41.46 80.83
C ILE A 71 79.56 42.07 80.11
N LEU A 72 79.49 41.90 78.79
CA LEU A 72 78.35 42.33 77.99
C LEU A 72 77.25 41.26 78.08
N THR A 73 76.05 41.65 78.48
CA THR A 73 74.89 40.75 78.61
C THR A 73 73.67 41.27 77.86
N ILE A 74 72.75 40.37 77.53
CA ILE A 74 71.45 40.72 76.93
C ILE A 74 70.63 41.54 77.93
N ARG A 75 70.11 42.70 77.51
CA ARG A 75 69.23 43.58 78.29
C ARG A 75 67.76 43.44 77.89
N LYS A 76 67.50 43.23 76.60
CA LYS A 76 66.19 42.94 76.02
C LYS A 76 66.36 41.81 75.03
N GLU A 77 65.40 40.89 74.99
CA GLU A 77 65.36 39.82 73.98
C GLU A 77 65.48 40.39 72.55
N ILE A 78 66.24 39.69 71.72
CA ILE A 78 66.49 40.02 70.32
C ILE A 78 65.73 38.98 69.49
N ASN A 79 64.61 39.37 68.89
CA ASN A 79 63.95 38.63 67.82
C ASN A 79 64.55 39.12 66.49
N ARG A 80 65.26 38.26 65.77
CA ARG A 80 66.00 38.62 64.55
C ARG A 80 65.04 38.94 63.39
N ASP A 81 63.92 38.22 63.33
CA ASP A 81 63.01 38.19 62.18
C ASP A 81 62.08 39.39 62.18
N GLU A 82 61.63 39.82 63.36
CA GLU A 82 60.96 41.10 63.58
C GLU A 82 61.88 42.26 63.16
N LEU A 83 63.15 42.23 63.56
CA LEU A 83 64.15 43.24 63.17
C LEU A 83 64.42 43.26 61.66
N CYS A 84 64.43 42.10 60.99
CA CYS A 84 64.60 42.02 59.54
C CYS A 84 63.35 42.51 58.78
N ARG A 85 62.15 42.05 59.18
CA ARG A 85 60.85 42.50 58.65
C ARG A 85 60.71 44.03 58.74
N LEU A 86 61.03 44.62 59.89
CA LEU A 86 60.97 46.09 60.10
C LEU A 86 61.96 46.88 59.23
N ARG A 87 63.11 46.31 58.88
CA ARG A 87 64.16 46.99 58.09
C ARG A 87 63.92 46.97 56.57
N ARG A 88 63.02 46.13 56.05
CA ARG A 88 62.88 45.84 54.60
C ARG A 88 64.18 45.38 53.92
N CYS A 89 65.12 44.81 54.67
CA CYS A 89 66.31 44.17 54.11
C CYS A 89 65.93 42.83 53.45
N ARG A 90 66.74 42.37 52.49
CA ARG A 90 66.64 40.98 52.01
C ARG A 90 67.15 40.03 53.10
N CYS A 91 66.57 38.84 53.15
CA CYS A 91 66.93 37.79 54.11
C CYS A 91 68.39 37.30 53.97
N ASP A 92 69.08 37.64 52.88
CA ASP A 92 70.46 37.23 52.58
C ASP A 92 71.53 37.99 53.37
N THR A 93 71.21 39.14 53.97
CA THR A 93 72.20 39.96 54.71
C THR A 93 72.31 39.57 56.18
N TRP A 94 73.53 39.46 56.71
CA TRP A 94 73.76 39.18 58.12
C TRP A 94 73.10 40.23 59.04
N CYS A 95 72.44 39.77 60.09
CA CYS A 95 71.83 40.65 61.09
C CYS A 95 72.91 41.14 62.08
N ASP A 96 73.68 42.13 61.63
CA ASP A 96 74.80 42.72 62.36
C ASP A 96 74.36 43.97 63.15
N LEU A 97 74.73 43.98 64.44
CA LEU A 97 74.46 45.04 65.40
C LEU A 97 75.79 45.65 65.88
N GLU A 98 76.10 46.86 65.44
CA GLU A 98 77.35 47.55 65.75
C GLU A 98 77.27 48.34 67.05
N LEU A 99 78.27 48.17 67.93
CA LEU A 99 78.37 48.82 69.23
C LEU A 99 79.73 49.48 69.39
N GLU A 100 79.73 50.79 69.65
CA GLU A 100 80.88 51.53 70.17
C GLU A 100 80.99 51.30 71.69
N ILE A 101 82.17 50.87 72.14
CA ILE A 101 82.46 50.63 73.55
C ILE A 101 83.59 51.54 73.99
N PHE A 102 83.32 52.37 75.00
CA PHE A 102 84.33 53.16 75.66
C PHE A 102 85.14 52.28 76.61
N VAL A 103 86.46 52.28 76.42
CA VAL A 103 87.44 51.63 77.29
C VAL A 103 88.24 52.72 77.99
N ASN A 104 87.86 53.02 79.23
CA ASN A 104 88.51 54.04 80.05
C ASN A 104 89.66 53.40 80.85
N SER A 105 90.85 53.38 80.24
CA SER A 105 92.12 53.05 80.91
C SER A 105 92.86 54.34 81.30
N GLU A 106 94.19 54.31 81.50
CA GLU A 106 94.98 55.56 81.60
C GLU A 106 94.97 56.38 80.28
N GLN A 107 94.50 55.77 79.19
CA GLN A 107 94.04 56.44 77.97
C GLN A 107 92.59 56.04 77.63
N PHE A 108 91.85 56.96 77.03
CA PHE A 108 90.42 56.82 76.75
C PHE A 108 90.22 56.36 75.30
N ASN A 109 89.93 55.07 75.11
CA ASN A 109 89.80 54.46 73.77
C ASN A 109 88.33 54.16 73.43
N ILE A 110 88.04 54.08 72.14
CA ILE A 110 86.75 53.64 71.59
C ILE A 110 87.03 52.40 70.73
N GLU A 111 86.41 51.27 71.09
CA GLU A 111 86.49 50.03 70.31
C GLU A 111 85.13 49.76 69.66
N LEU A 112 85.13 49.47 68.35
CA LEU A 112 83.93 49.11 67.61
C LEU A 112 83.80 47.59 67.53
N ILE A 113 82.64 47.07 67.92
CA ILE A 113 82.34 45.64 67.93
C ILE A 113 81.06 45.38 67.16
N THR A 114 81.09 44.44 66.20
CA THR A 114 79.88 43.94 65.54
C THR A 114 79.39 42.70 66.24
N ILE A 115 78.14 42.72 66.73
CA ILE A 115 77.44 41.53 67.22
C ILE A 115 76.57 41.00 66.10
N ARG A 116 76.99 39.88 65.51
CA ARG A 116 76.25 39.15 64.49
C ARG A 116 75.26 38.22 65.16
N ILE A 117 73.97 38.48 64.95
CA ILE A 117 72.89 37.58 65.39
C ILE A 117 72.87 36.36 64.47
N ILE A 118 73.09 35.18 65.03
CA ILE A 118 72.86 33.89 64.40
C ILE A 118 71.37 33.58 64.52
N ASP A 119 70.79 33.33 63.36
CA ASP A 119 69.46 32.78 63.14
C ASP A 119 69.21 31.50 63.94
N LYS A 120 68.04 31.41 64.58
CA LYS A 120 67.55 30.19 65.19
C LYS A 120 66.31 29.73 64.43
N ASN A 121 66.41 28.54 63.84
CA ASN A 121 65.28 27.82 63.26
C ASN A 121 64.12 27.71 64.28
N ASP A 122 63.07 28.51 64.10
CA ASP A 122 61.82 28.49 64.87
C ASP A 122 60.60 29.14 64.20
N HIS A 123 60.71 29.59 62.95
CA HIS A 123 59.57 29.54 62.04
C HIS A 123 59.44 28.14 61.44
N SER A 124 58.50 27.95 60.53
CA SER A 124 58.39 26.76 59.69
C SER A 124 57.80 27.17 58.34
N PRO A 125 57.96 26.37 57.27
CA PRO A 125 57.47 26.74 55.95
C PRO A 125 55.95 26.91 55.95
N GLN A 126 55.45 28.09 55.60
CA GLN A 126 54.02 28.41 55.60
C GLN A 126 53.52 28.75 54.21
N PHE A 127 52.47 28.06 53.77
CA PHE A 127 51.74 28.41 52.56
C PHE A 127 50.81 29.61 52.80
N THR A 128 50.63 30.41 51.75
CA THR A 128 49.76 31.60 51.72
C THR A 128 48.27 31.28 51.57
N SER A 129 47.95 30.05 51.15
CA SER A 129 46.58 29.61 50.84
C SER A 129 45.69 29.52 52.08
N LEU A 130 44.43 29.94 51.95
CA LEU A 130 43.47 29.95 53.06
C LEU A 130 43.27 28.53 53.61
N ASN A 131 43.39 28.37 54.94
CA ASN A 131 43.28 27.09 55.66
C ASN A 131 44.23 25.97 55.18
N ASN A 132 45.33 26.30 54.48
CA ASN A 132 46.22 25.33 53.84
C ASN A 132 45.51 24.38 52.86
N GLN A 133 44.47 24.86 52.17
CA GLN A 133 43.79 24.11 51.11
C GLN A 133 43.82 24.91 49.80
N LEU A 134 44.03 24.22 48.68
CA LEU A 134 44.01 24.81 47.35
C LEU A 134 43.24 23.92 46.39
N ASN A 135 42.16 24.48 45.83
CA ASN A 135 41.40 23.87 44.76
C ASN A 135 42.00 24.31 43.43
N LEU A 136 42.25 23.36 42.54
CA LEU A 136 42.82 23.56 41.21
C LEU A 136 41.93 22.86 40.18
N THR A 137 41.98 23.31 38.94
CA THR A 137 41.43 22.56 37.79
C THR A 137 42.46 22.47 36.68
N ILE A 138 42.35 21.43 35.85
CA ILE A 138 43.14 21.25 34.63
C ILE A 138 42.32 20.47 33.61
N VAL A 139 42.34 20.89 32.35
CA VAL A 139 41.66 20.18 31.26
C VAL A 139 42.36 18.86 30.94
N GLU A 140 41.62 17.81 30.60
CA GLU A 140 42.21 16.48 30.39
C GLU A 140 43.15 16.37 29.19
N SER A 141 42.92 17.13 28.12
CA SER A 141 43.85 17.23 26.98
C SER A 141 45.18 17.95 27.28
N ALA A 142 45.45 18.27 28.55
CA ALA A 142 46.73 18.84 28.99
C ALA A 142 47.91 17.92 28.62
N GLN A 143 48.71 18.38 27.67
CA GLN A 143 49.87 17.65 27.17
C GLN A 143 50.88 17.37 28.28
N ILE A 144 51.53 16.20 28.23
CA ILE A 144 52.67 15.87 29.09
C ILE A 144 53.72 17.00 29.04
N GLY A 145 54.10 17.50 30.21
CA GLY A 145 54.93 18.70 30.40
C GLY A 145 54.14 20.00 30.63
N ALA A 146 52.80 19.98 30.60
CA ALA A 146 51.96 21.10 31.03
C ALA A 146 52.21 21.44 32.51
N ILE A 147 52.13 22.74 32.85
CA ILE A 147 52.48 23.24 34.18
C ILE A 147 51.35 24.05 34.83
N ILE A 148 50.99 23.71 36.07
CA ILE A 148 50.19 24.55 36.95
C ILE A 148 51.16 25.29 37.88
N LYS A 149 51.20 26.62 37.81
CA LYS A 149 51.99 27.43 38.75
C LYS A 149 51.33 27.45 40.14
N LEU A 150 52.15 27.26 41.17
CA LEU A 150 51.73 27.28 42.57
C LEU A 150 52.48 28.41 43.30
N GLU A 151 51.88 28.98 44.34
CA GLU A 151 52.60 29.87 45.24
C GLU A 151 53.55 29.04 46.12
N PRO A 152 54.87 29.33 46.14
CA PRO A 152 55.79 28.69 47.07
C PRO A 152 55.42 29.00 48.52
N ALA A 153 55.70 28.06 49.43
CA ALA A 153 55.70 28.35 50.86
C ALA A 153 56.75 29.43 51.18
N ILE A 154 56.51 30.16 52.26
CA ILE A 154 57.40 31.19 52.79
C ILE A 154 57.90 30.72 54.15
N ASP A 155 59.22 30.70 54.31
CA ASP A 155 59.89 30.64 55.60
C ASP A 155 60.53 32.00 55.87
N TYR A 156 60.72 32.34 57.13
CA TYR A 156 61.26 33.62 57.59
C TYR A 156 62.66 33.51 58.18
N ASP A 157 63.15 32.28 58.39
CA ASP A 157 64.48 32.02 58.93
C ASP A 157 65.56 32.16 57.83
N GLN A 158 66.85 32.11 58.18
CA GLN A 158 67.96 32.56 57.32
C GLN A 158 68.97 31.45 56.98
N GLY A 159 69.52 31.51 55.76
CA GLY A 159 70.51 30.57 55.29
C GLY A 159 69.90 29.18 55.11
N GLN A 160 70.55 28.14 55.66
CA GLN A 160 70.05 26.76 55.53
C GLN A 160 68.70 26.51 56.24
N ASN A 161 68.31 27.37 57.18
CA ASN A 161 67.01 27.26 57.84
C ASN A 161 65.88 27.78 56.94
N GLY A 162 66.09 28.88 56.23
CA GLY A 162 65.13 29.44 55.27
C GLY A 162 65.13 28.81 53.87
N ILE A 163 65.92 27.75 53.63
CA ILE A 163 65.90 27.02 52.35
C ILE A 163 64.84 25.94 52.43
N ILE A 164 63.79 26.12 51.63
CA ILE A 164 62.63 25.22 51.57
C ILE A 164 62.84 24.18 50.46
N GLY A 165 62.77 22.91 50.84
CA GLY A 165 62.53 21.79 49.93
C GLY A 165 61.04 21.47 49.84
N TYR A 166 60.62 20.81 48.76
CA TYR A 166 59.23 20.37 48.58
C TYR A 166 59.18 18.88 48.23
N SER A 167 58.14 18.20 48.71
CA SER A 167 57.78 16.85 48.31
C SER A 167 56.27 16.74 48.09
N LEU A 168 55.88 15.93 47.10
CA LEU A 168 54.49 15.63 46.77
C LEU A 168 54.16 14.24 47.31
N VAL A 169 53.05 14.12 48.04
CA VAL A 169 52.69 12.94 48.83
C VAL A 169 51.25 12.54 48.55
N SER A 170 51.04 11.26 48.23
CA SER A 170 49.73 10.67 47.97
C SER A 170 49.68 9.24 48.50
N SER A 171 48.47 8.71 48.71
CA SER A 171 48.20 7.30 48.96
C SER A 171 48.12 6.46 47.68
N THR A 172 48.08 7.10 46.51
CA THR A 172 48.04 6.47 45.18
C THR A 172 49.22 6.92 44.31
N SER A 173 49.46 6.22 43.20
CA SER A 173 50.16 6.82 42.05
C SER A 173 49.42 8.07 41.57
N LEU A 174 50.17 9.02 41.00
CA LEU A 174 49.66 10.27 40.44
C LEU A 174 50.33 10.54 39.10
N PRO A 175 49.61 11.05 38.09
CA PRO A 175 50.18 11.44 36.78
C PRO A 175 50.90 12.79 36.84
N PHE A 176 51.35 13.22 38.03
CA PHE A 176 51.89 14.55 38.30
C PHE A 176 53.23 14.50 39.05
N SER A 177 54.20 15.32 38.63
CA SER A 177 55.40 15.62 39.41
C SER A 177 55.36 17.04 39.98
N LEU A 178 56.23 17.31 40.97
CA LEU A 178 56.40 18.63 41.55
C LEU A 178 57.79 19.17 41.22
N ARG A 179 57.83 20.33 40.57
CA ARG A 179 59.06 21.00 40.14
C ARG A 179 59.23 22.34 40.85
N TYR A 180 60.41 22.57 41.43
CA TYR A 180 60.76 23.82 42.09
C TYR A 180 62.10 24.37 41.55
N ASP A 181 62.14 25.65 41.18
CA ASP A 181 63.36 26.38 40.81
C ASP A 181 63.75 27.33 41.95
N LEU A 182 64.70 26.89 42.77
CA LEU A 182 65.23 27.63 43.93
C LEU A 182 65.83 29.01 43.58
N ILE A 183 66.29 29.22 42.33
CA ILE A 183 66.90 30.49 41.90
C ILE A 183 65.82 31.50 41.53
N ARG A 184 64.68 31.04 41.01
CA ARG A 184 63.55 31.90 40.61
C ARG A 184 62.45 32.00 41.67
N ASN A 185 62.43 31.08 42.63
CA ASN A 185 61.29 30.80 43.50
C ASN A 185 60.00 30.49 42.70
N ASP A 186 60.14 29.71 41.62
CA ASP A 186 59.02 29.19 40.82
C ASP A 186 58.68 27.77 41.31
N LEU A 187 57.48 27.55 41.87
CA LEU A 187 56.92 26.24 42.19
C LEU A 187 55.86 25.87 41.13
N CYS A 188 55.91 24.66 40.59
CA CYS A 188 54.99 24.17 39.56
C CYS A 188 54.63 22.70 39.79
N LEU A 189 53.35 22.36 39.68
CA LEU A 189 52.91 21.00 39.38
C LEU A 189 53.11 20.76 37.87
N VAL A 190 53.57 19.57 37.49
CA VAL A 190 53.83 19.19 36.09
C VAL A 190 53.06 17.92 35.76
N VAL A 191 52.39 17.88 34.60
CA VAL A 191 51.74 16.67 34.06
C VAL A 191 52.81 15.75 33.47
N GLU A 192 52.87 14.49 33.92
CA GLU A 192 53.86 13.49 33.45
C GLU A 192 53.22 12.35 32.62
N GLU A 193 51.94 12.06 32.85
CA GLU A 193 51.15 11.07 32.12
C GLU A 193 49.87 11.75 31.57
N ASN A 194 49.23 11.16 30.55
CA ASN A 194 47.96 11.68 30.03
C ASN A 194 46.86 11.64 31.10
N LEU A 195 45.92 12.59 31.03
CA LEU A 195 44.74 12.65 31.90
C LEU A 195 43.51 12.16 31.14
N ASP A 196 42.52 11.69 31.89
CA ASP A 196 41.33 10.93 31.44
C ASP A 196 40.29 11.06 32.58
N ARG A 197 39.25 11.86 32.39
CA ARG A 197 38.26 12.21 33.43
C ARG A 197 37.25 11.09 33.64
N GLU A 198 36.87 10.38 32.57
CA GLU A 198 36.06 9.15 32.56
C GLU A 198 36.64 8.11 33.53
N LEU A 199 37.97 7.97 33.54
CA LEU A 199 38.69 7.09 34.44
C LEU A 199 38.89 7.71 35.84
N ILE A 200 39.36 8.96 35.94
CA ILE A 200 39.58 9.67 37.22
C ILE A 200 39.29 11.18 37.13
N SER A 201 38.06 11.59 37.46
CA SER A 201 37.63 13.00 37.42
C SER A 201 38.22 13.94 38.50
N SER A 202 38.86 13.42 39.56
CA SER A 202 39.57 14.27 40.53
C SER A 202 40.66 13.55 41.33
N TYR A 203 41.72 14.30 41.65
CA TYR A 203 42.86 13.87 42.44
C TYR A 203 42.98 14.66 43.75
N LYS A 204 43.43 14.00 44.82
CA LYS A 204 43.55 14.57 46.17
C LYS A 204 44.87 14.15 46.78
N PHE A 205 45.74 15.11 47.05
CA PHE A 205 47.12 14.86 47.48
C PHE A 205 47.71 16.05 48.25
N ASP A 206 48.80 15.80 48.96
CA ASP A 206 49.44 16.79 49.82
C ASP A 206 50.78 17.24 49.21
N ILE A 207 51.04 18.55 49.25
CA ILE A 207 52.37 19.11 49.01
C ILE A 207 52.96 19.49 50.37
N ILE A 208 54.08 18.88 50.72
CA ILE A 208 54.82 19.15 51.95
C ILE A 208 56.01 20.04 51.62
N ALA A 209 56.02 21.25 52.19
CA ALA A 209 57.21 22.10 52.26
C ALA A 209 58.01 21.72 53.52
N TYR A 210 59.32 21.62 53.43
CA TYR A 210 60.20 21.27 54.54
C TYR A 210 61.48 22.12 54.57
N ASP A 211 61.96 22.43 55.76
CA ASP A 211 63.16 23.25 55.97
C ASP A 211 64.46 22.42 56.12
N GLY A 212 65.57 23.09 56.44
CA GLY A 212 66.86 22.44 56.70
C GLY A 212 66.96 21.54 57.93
N ASN A 213 65.92 21.46 58.79
CA ASN A 213 65.87 20.62 60.01
C ASN A 213 64.62 19.71 60.08
N ASN A 214 63.87 19.58 58.98
CA ASN A 214 62.59 18.85 58.87
C ASN A 214 61.41 19.42 59.68
N GLN A 215 61.35 20.73 59.95
CA GLN A 215 60.05 21.36 60.20
C GLN A 215 59.25 21.44 58.90
N THR A 216 57.94 21.26 58.96
CA THR A 216 57.10 21.09 57.77
C THR A 216 55.85 21.99 57.76
N GLY A 217 55.51 22.44 56.55
CA GLY A 217 54.19 22.93 56.19
C GLY A 217 53.52 21.98 55.21
N ILE A 218 52.20 21.82 55.32
CA ILE A 218 51.41 20.96 54.42
C ILE A 218 50.38 21.83 53.70
N LEU A 219 50.23 21.63 52.39
CA LEU A 219 49.18 22.19 51.54
C LEU A 219 48.37 21.05 50.94
N HIS A 220 47.07 21.00 51.24
CA HIS A 220 46.15 20.01 50.69
C HIS A 220 45.65 20.46 49.31
N ILE A 221 45.90 19.65 48.27
CA ILE A 221 45.47 19.90 46.90
C ILE A 221 44.21 19.10 46.60
N TYR A 222 43.20 19.79 46.07
CA TYR A 222 42.04 19.20 45.42
C TYR A 222 42.08 19.61 43.94
N LEU A 223 42.52 18.70 43.07
CA LEU A 223 42.63 18.93 41.64
C LEU A 223 41.46 18.23 40.93
N ASN A 224 40.54 19.01 40.38
CA ASN A 224 39.51 18.48 39.49
C ASN A 224 40.06 18.42 38.06
N ILE A 225 39.59 17.45 37.29
CA ILE A 225 39.84 17.38 35.85
C ILE A 225 38.64 18.04 35.14
N ASP A 226 38.92 19.06 34.33
CA ASP A 226 37.92 19.77 33.53
C ASP A 226 37.67 19.00 32.23
N ASP A 227 36.38 18.73 31.99
CA ASP A 227 35.79 17.99 30.89
C ASP A 227 36.03 18.60 29.50
N ILE A 228 36.22 17.73 28.51
CA ILE A 228 36.28 18.03 27.07
C ILE A 228 35.36 17.05 26.34
N ASN A 229 34.76 17.47 25.23
CA ASN A 229 34.11 16.51 24.33
C ASN A 229 35.16 15.55 23.73
N ASP A 230 35.37 14.38 24.34
CA ASP A 230 36.40 13.39 24.03
C ASP A 230 35.76 12.05 23.61
N SER A 231 34.73 11.61 24.33
CA SER A 231 33.85 10.53 23.93
C SER A 231 32.89 10.95 22.79
N PRO A 232 32.51 10.03 21.90
CA PRO A 232 31.32 10.18 21.05
C PRO A 232 30.12 9.46 21.69
N PRO A 233 28.88 9.96 21.48
CA PRO A 233 27.68 9.23 21.88
C PRO A 233 27.63 7.89 21.14
N LYS A 234 27.11 6.84 21.77
CA LYS A 234 27.23 5.48 21.25
C LYS A 234 25.98 4.64 21.46
N PHE A 235 25.41 4.12 20.36
CA PHE A 235 24.21 3.28 20.44
C PHE A 235 24.47 1.93 21.11
N THR A 236 23.50 1.49 21.90
CA THR A 236 23.48 0.17 22.56
C THR A 236 23.33 -0.99 21.57
N GLN A 237 22.81 -0.73 20.35
CA GLN A 237 22.74 -1.66 19.22
C GLN A 237 22.96 -0.90 17.91
N SER A 238 23.75 -1.46 16.99
CA SER A 238 23.94 -0.87 15.64
C SER A 238 22.75 -1.14 14.71
N ILE A 239 21.99 -2.22 14.96
CA ILE A 239 20.74 -2.54 14.26
C ILE A 239 19.69 -2.91 15.29
N TYR A 240 18.56 -2.20 15.28
CA TYR A 240 17.33 -2.54 15.97
C TYR A 240 16.35 -3.16 14.96
N THR A 241 15.56 -4.14 15.37
CA THR A 241 14.59 -4.81 14.47
C THR A 241 13.28 -5.09 15.18
N ILE A 242 12.15 -4.72 14.55
CA ILE A 242 10.80 -4.98 15.03
C ILE A 242 10.03 -5.78 13.97
N ASN A 243 9.53 -6.96 14.33
CA ASN A 243 8.89 -7.90 13.39
C ASN A 243 7.35 -7.90 13.42
N ASN A 244 6.74 -7.17 14.37
CA ASN A 244 5.35 -7.36 14.78
C ASN A 244 4.56 -6.03 14.89
N ILE A 245 4.79 -5.07 13.99
CA ILE A 245 3.99 -3.84 13.94
C ILE A 245 2.77 -4.06 13.04
N SER A 246 1.61 -4.30 13.64
CA SER A 246 0.31 -4.27 12.94
C SER A 246 0.15 -2.95 12.17
N GLU A 247 -0.28 -3.01 10.92
CA GLU A 247 -0.51 -1.79 10.12
C GLU A 247 -1.63 -0.90 10.71
N ASN A 248 -2.61 -1.53 11.35
CA ASN A 248 -3.74 -0.90 12.03
C ASN A 248 -3.33 -0.23 13.36
N ILE A 249 -2.03 -0.04 13.63
CA ILE A 249 -1.50 0.73 14.77
C ILE A 249 -1.97 2.19 14.71
N SER A 250 -2.25 2.78 15.88
CA SER A 250 -2.62 4.19 15.98
C SER A 250 -1.45 5.13 15.71
N ILE A 251 -1.73 6.25 15.04
CA ILE A 251 -0.86 7.44 15.03
C ILE A 251 -0.49 7.85 16.47
N ASP A 252 0.68 8.46 16.64
CA ASP A 252 1.36 8.82 17.90
C ASP A 252 1.88 7.63 18.75
N SER A 253 1.61 6.38 18.35
CA SER A 253 2.07 5.19 19.09
C SER A 253 3.60 5.06 19.05
N ILE A 254 4.22 4.88 20.21
CA ILE A 254 5.65 4.58 20.33
C ILE A 254 5.87 3.11 19.96
N ILE A 255 6.73 2.84 18.98
CA ILE A 255 7.06 1.48 18.52
C ILE A 255 8.33 0.92 19.18
N ILE A 256 9.30 1.79 19.47
CA ILE A 256 10.55 1.46 20.15
C ILE A 256 11.16 2.72 20.76
N ARG A 257 12.02 2.54 21.77
CA ARG A 257 12.97 3.56 22.21
C ARG A 257 14.38 3.11 21.85
N VAL A 258 15.07 3.87 21.01
CA VAL A 258 16.52 3.68 20.81
C VAL A 258 17.28 4.35 21.94
N HIS A 259 18.49 3.86 22.24
CA HIS A 259 19.28 4.38 23.35
C HIS A 259 20.77 4.38 23.00
N ALA A 260 21.34 5.57 23.00
CA ALA A 260 22.78 5.81 23.06
C ALA A 260 23.21 6.23 24.46
N ILE A 261 24.47 6.00 24.77
CA ILE A 261 25.16 6.40 26.00
C ILE A 261 26.37 7.25 25.59
N ASP A 262 26.66 8.27 26.36
CA ASP A 262 27.84 9.11 26.26
C ASP A 262 28.46 9.18 27.66
N ASP A 263 29.79 9.21 27.73
CA ASP A 263 30.55 9.13 28.99
C ASP A 263 31.08 10.53 29.43
N ASP A 264 31.04 11.52 28.52
CA ASP A 264 31.39 12.94 28.75
C ASP A 264 30.44 13.65 29.77
N GLU A 265 30.87 14.73 30.42
CA GLU A 265 30.08 15.42 31.46
C GLU A 265 29.21 16.57 30.94
N GLY A 266 28.05 16.76 31.59
CA GLY A 266 27.22 17.95 31.41
C GLY A 266 26.65 18.09 30.00
N VAL A 267 27.08 19.11 29.27
CA VAL A 267 26.63 19.37 27.88
C VAL A 267 27.39 18.55 26.85
N ASN A 268 28.60 18.09 27.16
CA ASN A 268 29.40 17.28 26.24
C ASN A 268 28.83 15.86 26.14
N GLY A 269 28.22 15.32 27.21
CA GLY A 269 27.44 14.07 27.19
C GLY A 269 25.92 14.21 26.99
N GLU A 270 25.39 15.41 26.68
CA GLU A 270 23.93 15.62 26.56
C GLU A 270 23.40 15.22 25.16
N ILE A 271 23.09 13.95 24.98
CA ILE A 271 22.63 13.37 23.71
C ILE A 271 21.29 13.96 23.21
N THR A 272 21.21 14.13 21.89
CA THR A 272 19.99 14.31 21.10
C THR A 272 19.87 13.26 20.00
N TYR A 273 18.65 12.95 19.58
CA TYR A 273 18.36 11.94 18.54
C TYR A 273 17.67 12.56 17.32
N HIS A 274 18.08 12.18 16.11
CA HIS A 274 17.54 12.69 14.85
C HIS A 274 17.36 11.58 13.82
N LEU A 275 16.31 11.66 12.99
CA LEU A 275 16.12 10.78 11.83
C LEU A 275 16.83 11.39 10.61
N ILE A 276 17.75 10.63 10.01
CA ILE A 276 18.56 11.08 8.86
C ILE A 276 17.74 10.97 7.57
N ASN A 277 17.13 9.81 7.34
CA ASN A 277 16.20 9.58 6.24
C ASN A 277 14.77 9.81 6.74
N GLN A 278 14.33 11.07 6.68
CA GLN A 278 12.94 11.43 7.00
C GLN A 278 11.97 10.66 6.10
N ASP A 279 11.14 9.84 6.73
CA ASP A 279 10.03 9.10 6.13
C ASP A 279 8.76 9.64 6.81
N ASP A 280 7.79 10.13 6.03
CA ASP A 280 6.59 10.83 6.56
C ASP A 280 5.77 9.99 7.57
N CYS A 281 6.04 8.68 7.63
CA CYS A 281 5.43 7.75 8.57
C CYS A 281 6.05 7.71 9.96
N PHE A 282 7.25 8.27 10.20
CA PHE A 282 7.96 8.11 11.47
C PHE A 282 8.62 9.38 12.00
N GLU A 283 8.49 9.60 13.31
CA GLU A 283 9.11 10.69 14.07
C GLU A 283 9.93 10.12 15.22
N ILE A 284 10.97 10.83 15.68
CA ILE A 284 11.73 10.49 16.89
C ILE A 284 11.70 11.67 17.88
N ASP A 285 11.41 11.39 19.15
CA ASP A 285 11.59 12.39 20.21
C ASP A 285 13.09 12.63 20.42
N SER A 286 13.52 13.85 20.15
CA SER A 286 14.94 14.22 20.14
C SER A 286 15.64 14.18 21.49
N ASN A 287 14.92 13.95 22.60
CA ASN A 287 15.47 13.87 23.95
C ASN A 287 15.29 12.47 24.57
N THR A 288 14.21 11.75 24.23
CA THR A 288 13.96 10.40 24.80
C THR A 288 14.37 9.24 23.90
N GLY A 289 14.55 9.47 22.59
CA GLY A 289 14.78 8.41 21.61
C GLY A 289 13.54 7.56 21.30
N ASP A 290 12.34 7.98 21.72
CA ASP A 290 11.08 7.32 21.40
C ASP A 290 10.73 7.52 19.91
N VAL A 291 10.69 6.43 19.13
CA VAL A 291 10.24 6.44 17.74
C VAL A 291 8.73 6.21 17.68
N ARG A 292 8.01 7.09 16.99
CA ARG A 292 6.54 7.11 16.87
C ARG A 292 6.09 6.94 15.43
N VAL A 293 4.90 6.35 15.26
CA VAL A 293 4.20 6.33 13.96
C VAL A 293 3.41 7.64 13.78
N GLN A 294 3.61 8.34 12.66
CA GLN A 294 2.89 9.58 12.31
C GLN A 294 1.93 9.46 11.11
N CYS A 295 2.01 8.36 10.33
CA CYS A 295 1.04 8.05 9.27
C CYS A 295 0.10 6.90 9.69
N LEU A 296 -0.82 6.52 8.80
CA LEU A 296 -1.40 5.17 8.81
C LEU A 296 -0.45 4.27 8.04
N LEU A 297 0.00 3.17 8.65
CA LEU A 297 0.75 2.13 7.95
C LEU A 297 -0.20 1.29 7.10
N ASP A 298 0.34 0.69 6.05
CA ASP A 298 -0.39 0.01 4.98
C ASP A 298 0.57 -1.05 4.40
N TYR A 299 0.23 -2.33 4.58
CA TYR A 299 1.09 -3.47 4.23
C TYR A 299 1.18 -3.63 2.71
N GLU A 300 0.06 -3.49 2.01
CA GLU A 300 -0.04 -3.58 0.54
C GLU A 300 0.85 -2.54 -0.16
N ILE A 301 0.96 -1.33 0.41
CA ILE A 301 1.85 -0.28 -0.08
C ILE A 301 3.30 -0.53 0.36
N LYS A 302 3.57 -0.85 1.64
CA LYS A 302 4.95 -0.91 2.15
C LYS A 302 5.13 -1.80 3.39
N THR A 303 5.46 -3.07 3.13
CA THR A 303 5.73 -4.11 4.14
C THR A 303 6.97 -3.87 5.04
N ILE A 304 7.95 -3.06 4.61
CA ILE A 304 9.22 -2.85 5.34
C ILE A 304 9.64 -1.38 5.31
N TYR A 305 10.04 -0.85 6.48
CA TYR A 305 10.70 0.44 6.64
C TYR A 305 12.11 0.23 7.21
N GLN A 306 13.06 1.05 6.76
CA GLN A 306 14.43 1.10 7.27
C GLN A 306 14.77 2.56 7.58
N LEU A 307 14.98 2.87 8.85
CA LEU A 307 15.31 4.20 9.35
C LEU A 307 16.77 4.25 9.82
N GLU A 308 17.48 5.31 9.50
CA GLU A 308 18.84 5.60 9.96
C GLU A 308 18.75 6.74 10.97
N ILE A 309 19.23 6.48 12.20
CA ILE A 309 19.06 7.37 13.35
C ILE A 309 20.46 7.83 13.80
N GLU A 310 20.62 9.15 13.88
CA GLU A 310 21.77 9.84 14.45
C GLU A 310 21.56 10.03 15.96
N ALA A 311 22.53 9.62 16.77
CA ALA A 311 22.70 10.12 18.13
C ALA A 311 23.82 11.16 18.11
N LYS A 312 23.58 12.32 18.73
CA LYS A 312 24.46 13.49 18.65
C LYS A 312 24.49 14.26 19.96
N ASP A 313 25.66 14.53 20.48
CA ASP A 313 25.86 15.32 21.71
C ASP A 313 25.52 16.82 21.54
N LYS A 314 25.79 17.64 22.57
CA LYS A 314 25.69 19.12 22.52
C LYS A 314 27.04 19.83 22.73
N GLY A 315 28.16 19.12 22.60
CA GLY A 315 29.50 19.63 22.89
C GLY A 315 30.10 20.54 21.83
N GLU A 316 31.16 21.27 22.18
CA GLU A 316 31.93 22.03 21.18
C GLU A 316 32.76 21.06 20.32
N GLY A 317 32.50 21.06 19.01
CA GLY A 317 33.05 20.06 18.09
C GLY A 317 32.18 18.81 17.89
N SER A 318 30.99 18.80 18.51
CA SER A 318 29.94 17.78 18.54
C SER A 318 30.06 16.56 17.62
N LYS A 319 30.07 15.38 18.24
CA LYS A 319 30.23 14.06 17.64
C LYS A 319 28.91 13.30 17.51
N THR A 320 28.97 12.20 16.78
CA THR A 320 27.81 11.44 16.32
C THR A 320 28.10 9.95 16.21
N ASP A 321 27.10 9.12 16.48
CA ASP A 321 27.05 7.69 16.11
C ASP A 321 25.70 7.38 15.44
N PHE A 322 25.62 6.24 14.76
CA PHE A 322 24.54 5.90 13.85
C PHE A 322 24.04 4.47 14.06
N CYS A 323 22.72 4.29 14.11
CA CYS A 323 22.10 2.97 14.11
C CYS A 323 21.01 2.86 13.03
N THR A 324 20.68 1.62 12.66
CA THR A 324 19.59 1.31 11.72
C THR A 324 18.43 0.66 12.45
N LEU A 325 17.22 1.20 12.31
CA LEU A 325 15.98 0.60 12.79
C LEU A 325 15.21 -0.01 11.60
N ILE A 326 15.07 -1.34 11.60
CA ILE A 326 14.29 -2.08 10.60
C ILE A 326 12.93 -2.44 11.20
N ILE A 327 11.86 -2.06 10.51
CA ILE A 327 10.47 -2.27 10.93
C ILE A 327 9.78 -3.11 9.85
N TYR A 328 9.35 -4.31 10.22
CA TYR A 328 8.44 -5.10 9.40
C TYR A 328 7.01 -4.81 9.85
N VAL A 329 6.18 -4.42 8.87
CA VAL A 329 4.73 -4.30 9.05
C VAL A 329 4.12 -5.70 9.02
N MET A 330 3.12 -5.92 9.85
CA MET A 330 2.28 -7.11 9.84
C MET A 330 0.94 -6.80 9.19
N ASP A 331 0.71 -7.53 8.10
CA ASP A 331 -0.57 -7.80 7.45
C ASP A 331 -1.68 -8.13 8.46
N GLU A 332 -2.77 -7.37 8.39
CA GLU A 332 -4.06 -7.61 9.03
C GLU A 332 -5.09 -7.95 7.94
N ASN A 333 -6.21 -8.60 8.31
CA ASN A 333 -7.24 -8.91 7.31
C ASN A 333 -8.09 -7.67 7.00
N ASP A 334 -7.57 -6.72 6.21
CA ASP A 334 -8.00 -5.32 6.06
C ASP A 334 -8.79 -5.05 4.76
N ASN A 335 -8.43 -5.73 3.65
CA ASN A 335 -9.13 -5.71 2.37
C ASN A 335 -10.34 -6.67 2.35
N TYR A 336 -10.90 -6.98 1.17
CA TYR A 336 -12.07 -7.85 0.99
C TYR A 336 -11.91 -8.59 -0.35
N PRO A 337 -12.36 -9.86 -0.48
CA PRO A 337 -12.23 -10.58 -1.75
C PRO A 337 -12.99 -9.88 -2.87
N ILE A 338 -12.31 -9.45 -3.93
CA ILE A 338 -12.89 -8.82 -5.12
C ILE A 338 -13.22 -9.92 -6.13
N ILE A 339 -14.46 -9.95 -6.62
CA ILE A 339 -14.90 -10.88 -7.68
C ILE A 339 -14.99 -10.11 -9.00
N ASP A 340 -13.90 -10.11 -9.76
CA ASP A 340 -13.91 -9.66 -11.15
C ASP A 340 -14.49 -10.73 -12.07
N TYR A 341 -15.14 -10.29 -13.15
CA TYR A 341 -15.75 -11.15 -14.16
C TYR A 341 -15.57 -10.59 -15.56
N TYR A 342 -15.51 -11.46 -16.56
CA TYR A 342 -15.44 -11.14 -17.98
C TYR A 342 -16.56 -11.86 -18.75
N PRO A 343 -17.23 -11.19 -19.71
CA PRO A 343 -17.01 -9.80 -20.13
C PRO A 343 -17.59 -8.76 -19.15
N ASN A 344 -17.00 -7.56 -19.13
CA ASN A 344 -17.21 -6.53 -18.10
C ASN A 344 -18.29 -5.48 -18.48
N ASP A 345 -18.86 -5.56 -19.69
CA ASP A 345 -19.84 -4.64 -20.27
C ASP A 345 -21.31 -5.04 -19.99
N ILE A 346 -21.50 -6.13 -19.25
CA ILE A 346 -22.79 -6.72 -18.89
C ILE A 346 -23.58 -5.77 -17.97
N GLN A 347 -24.91 -5.70 -18.17
CA GLN A 347 -25.77 -4.80 -17.42
C GLN A 347 -25.87 -5.18 -15.94
N THR A 348 -25.52 -4.25 -15.05
CA THR A 348 -25.65 -4.39 -13.59
C THR A 348 -26.79 -3.55 -13.05
N ASP A 349 -27.62 -4.13 -12.17
CA ASP A 349 -28.65 -3.44 -11.39
C ASP A 349 -28.28 -3.48 -9.91
N GLY A 350 -27.68 -2.40 -9.41
CA GLY A 350 -27.03 -2.38 -8.10
C GLY A 350 -25.89 -3.39 -8.04
N ASN A 351 -26.02 -4.40 -7.18
CA ASN A 351 -25.06 -5.49 -7.01
C ASN A 351 -25.47 -6.79 -7.75
N THR A 352 -26.41 -6.70 -8.68
CA THR A 352 -26.95 -7.85 -9.42
C THR A 352 -26.59 -7.77 -10.90
N LEU A 353 -25.82 -8.74 -11.37
CA LEU A 353 -25.44 -8.91 -12.76
C LEU A 353 -26.61 -9.51 -13.55
N LYS A 354 -27.11 -8.81 -14.58
CA LYS A 354 -28.21 -9.27 -15.43
C LYS A 354 -27.69 -9.88 -16.72
N LEU A 355 -27.85 -11.19 -16.85
CA LEU A 355 -27.48 -11.99 -18.01
C LEU A 355 -28.72 -12.33 -18.83
N PHE A 356 -28.53 -12.43 -20.15
CA PHE A 356 -29.53 -12.91 -21.10
C PHE A 356 -28.92 -14.08 -21.86
N LEU A 357 -29.42 -15.29 -21.61
CA LEU A 357 -28.89 -16.53 -22.19
C LEU A 357 -29.95 -17.19 -23.07
N ASN A 358 -29.56 -17.65 -24.24
CA ASN A 358 -30.46 -18.38 -25.13
C ASN A 358 -30.60 -19.84 -24.69
N GLU A 359 -31.80 -20.42 -24.78
CA GLU A 359 -32.03 -21.77 -24.27
C GLU A 359 -31.36 -22.89 -25.08
N SER A 360 -31.12 -22.69 -26.37
CA SER A 360 -30.38 -23.65 -27.20
C SER A 360 -28.88 -23.76 -26.87
N LEU A 361 -28.39 -23.03 -25.86
CA LEU A 361 -27.02 -23.14 -25.38
C LEU A 361 -26.74 -24.58 -24.89
N PRO A 362 -25.78 -25.30 -25.49
CA PRO A 362 -25.45 -26.66 -25.07
C PRO A 362 -24.87 -26.70 -23.65
N ILE A 363 -24.91 -27.87 -23.03
CA ILE A 363 -24.22 -28.16 -21.76
C ILE A 363 -22.72 -27.80 -21.89
N ASN A 364 -22.14 -27.25 -20.82
CA ASN A 364 -20.77 -26.77 -20.74
C ASN A 364 -20.46 -25.51 -21.60
N SER A 365 -21.48 -24.74 -21.99
CA SER A 365 -21.31 -23.39 -22.56
C SER A 365 -20.72 -22.43 -21.54
N LEU A 366 -19.79 -21.57 -21.97
CA LEU A 366 -19.19 -20.52 -21.13
C LEU A 366 -20.16 -19.34 -20.99
N ILE A 367 -20.36 -18.89 -19.76
CA ILE A 367 -21.25 -17.76 -19.42
C ILE A 367 -20.42 -16.57 -18.93
N LEU A 368 -19.51 -16.80 -17.97
CA LEU A 368 -18.55 -15.81 -17.46
C LEU A 368 -17.21 -16.49 -17.22
N SER A 369 -16.11 -15.77 -17.43
CA SER A 369 -14.83 -16.07 -16.77
C SER A 369 -14.73 -15.23 -15.50
N LEU A 370 -14.18 -15.78 -14.42
CA LEU A 370 -14.10 -15.16 -13.09
C LEU A 370 -12.65 -15.09 -12.60
N SER A 371 -12.33 -14.01 -11.90
CA SER A 371 -11.06 -13.78 -11.21
C SER A 371 -11.35 -13.22 -9.81
N ILE A 372 -10.95 -13.96 -8.78
CA ILE A 372 -11.13 -13.60 -7.39
C ILE A 372 -9.77 -13.19 -6.83
N ILE A 373 -9.63 -11.95 -6.42
CA ILE A 373 -8.39 -11.35 -5.90
C ILE A 373 -8.70 -10.76 -4.54
N ASP A 374 -7.91 -11.11 -3.53
CA ASP A 374 -7.77 -10.27 -2.35
C ASP A 374 -6.39 -9.61 -2.38
N TYR A 375 -6.24 -8.47 -1.70
CA TYR A 375 -4.99 -7.72 -1.66
C TYR A 375 -4.16 -7.98 -0.39
N ASP A 376 -4.83 -8.41 0.69
CA ASP A 376 -4.18 -8.96 1.88
C ASP A 376 -3.21 -10.12 1.51
N SER A 377 -2.38 -10.57 2.45
CA SER A 377 -1.35 -11.60 2.24
C SER A 377 -1.56 -12.88 3.07
N GLY A 378 -0.81 -13.93 2.71
CA GLY A 378 -0.79 -15.19 3.48
C GLY A 378 -2.14 -15.91 3.54
N ASP A 379 -2.66 -16.13 4.75
CA ASP A 379 -4.02 -16.66 4.96
C ASP A 379 -5.10 -15.58 4.77
N ASN A 380 -4.80 -14.31 5.02
CA ASN A 380 -5.74 -13.22 4.84
C ASN A 380 -6.02 -13.01 3.34
N GLY A 381 -4.96 -12.96 2.52
CA GLY A 381 -5.06 -12.90 1.05
C GLY A 381 -5.63 -14.12 0.34
N ARG A 382 -5.89 -15.22 1.04
CA ARG A 382 -6.23 -16.50 0.39
C ARG A 382 -7.74 -16.70 0.31
N VAL A 383 -8.24 -16.86 -0.92
CA VAL A 383 -9.67 -16.88 -1.21
C VAL A 383 -10.25 -18.28 -1.44
N THR A 384 -11.53 -18.44 -1.08
CA THR A 384 -12.40 -19.54 -1.50
C THR A 384 -13.68 -18.98 -2.09
N TRP A 385 -14.28 -19.67 -3.07
CA TRP A 385 -15.48 -19.18 -3.73
C TRP A 385 -16.38 -20.30 -4.28
N LYS A 386 -17.69 -20.06 -4.30
CA LYS A 386 -18.74 -21.05 -4.64
C LYS A 386 -20.03 -20.34 -5.08
N ILE A 387 -20.95 -21.08 -5.70
CA ILE A 387 -22.38 -20.71 -5.74
C ILE A 387 -22.99 -20.97 -4.36
N ASP A 388 -23.90 -20.12 -3.89
CA ASP A 388 -24.71 -20.43 -2.71
C ASP A 388 -25.60 -21.67 -2.97
N GLY A 389 -25.43 -22.69 -2.14
CA GLY A 389 -25.98 -24.03 -2.37
C GLY A 389 -27.47 -24.19 -2.03
N SER A 390 -28.24 -23.11 -2.04
CA SER A 390 -29.64 -23.06 -1.63
C SER A 390 -30.64 -23.56 -2.68
N SER A 391 -30.23 -23.70 -3.95
CA SER A 391 -31.06 -24.19 -5.06
C SER A 391 -30.30 -25.11 -6.02
N LEU A 392 -30.97 -26.13 -6.56
CA LEU A 392 -30.50 -26.90 -7.71
C LEU A 392 -30.69 -26.08 -8.99
N ILE A 393 -29.63 -25.44 -9.47
CA ILE A 393 -29.63 -24.61 -10.70
C ILE A 393 -28.90 -25.33 -11.86
N PRO A 394 -29.23 -25.05 -13.14
CA PRO A 394 -28.58 -25.70 -14.29
C PRO A 394 -27.19 -25.13 -14.62
N PHE A 395 -26.50 -24.54 -13.64
CA PHE A 395 -25.22 -23.85 -13.79
C PHE A 395 -24.18 -24.40 -12.81
N GLN A 396 -22.91 -24.34 -13.20
CA GLN A 396 -21.78 -24.82 -12.42
C GLN A 396 -20.62 -23.82 -12.45
N LEU A 397 -19.81 -23.82 -11.39
CA LEU A 397 -18.52 -23.15 -11.35
C LEU A 397 -17.39 -24.15 -11.57
N ILE A 398 -16.65 -23.99 -12.65
CA ILE A 398 -15.42 -24.74 -12.90
C ILE A 398 -14.25 -23.92 -12.38
N ARG A 399 -13.48 -24.47 -11.43
CA ARG A 399 -12.21 -23.86 -10.98
C ARG A 399 -11.10 -24.17 -11.98
N LEU A 400 -10.40 -23.13 -12.43
CA LEU A 400 -9.19 -23.25 -13.26
C LEU A 400 -7.92 -23.13 -12.41
N THR A 401 -7.95 -22.27 -11.38
CA THR A 401 -6.91 -22.15 -10.34
C THR A 401 -7.57 -21.98 -8.95
N GLU A 402 -6.81 -21.63 -7.91
CA GLU A 402 -7.42 -21.20 -6.63
C GLU A 402 -8.20 -19.88 -6.80
N ASN A 403 -7.70 -18.96 -7.63
CA ASN A 403 -8.21 -17.60 -7.79
C ASN A 403 -9.01 -17.38 -9.08
N THR A 404 -9.05 -18.31 -10.03
CA THR A 404 -9.73 -18.11 -11.32
C THR A 404 -10.60 -19.30 -11.72
N GLY A 405 -11.64 -19.03 -12.52
CA GLY A 405 -12.52 -20.05 -13.03
C GLY A 405 -13.58 -19.55 -14.00
N GLU A 406 -14.62 -20.35 -14.19
CA GLU A 406 -15.65 -20.13 -15.20
C GLU A 406 -17.04 -20.51 -14.68
N LEU A 407 -18.04 -19.67 -14.94
CA LEU A 407 -19.44 -20.02 -14.83
C LEU A 407 -19.89 -20.66 -16.15
N ARG A 408 -20.45 -21.87 -16.08
CA ARG A 408 -20.90 -22.63 -17.25
C ARG A 408 -22.28 -23.27 -17.06
N THR A 409 -22.95 -23.59 -18.16
CA THR A 409 -24.14 -24.48 -18.13
C THR A 409 -23.73 -25.90 -17.70
N ASN A 410 -24.61 -26.56 -16.95
CA ASN A 410 -24.48 -27.94 -16.47
C ASN A 410 -25.61 -28.84 -17.00
N HIS A 411 -26.77 -28.26 -17.25
CA HIS A 411 -27.90 -28.90 -17.92
C HIS A 411 -28.35 -28.08 -19.13
N LEU A 412 -29.26 -28.64 -19.92
CA LEU A 412 -29.96 -27.87 -20.95
C LEU A 412 -30.86 -26.82 -20.27
N LEU A 413 -31.16 -25.76 -21.01
CA LEU A 413 -32.05 -24.69 -20.61
C LEU A 413 -33.37 -24.84 -21.40
N ASP A 414 -34.47 -24.37 -20.80
CA ASP A 414 -35.86 -24.58 -21.24
C ASP A 414 -36.67 -23.43 -20.61
N ARG A 415 -37.07 -22.44 -21.41
CA ARG A 415 -37.72 -21.20 -20.93
C ARG A 415 -39.16 -21.45 -20.53
N GLU A 416 -39.85 -22.38 -21.20
CA GLU A 416 -41.24 -22.76 -20.94
C GLU A 416 -41.36 -23.42 -19.56
N TYR A 417 -40.31 -24.11 -19.11
CA TYR A 417 -40.18 -24.65 -17.77
C TYR A 417 -39.67 -23.62 -16.76
N ILE A 418 -38.55 -22.93 -17.03
CA ILE A 418 -38.00 -21.86 -16.16
C ILE A 418 -37.38 -20.72 -16.99
N SER A 419 -38.06 -19.58 -17.02
CA SER A 419 -37.64 -18.38 -17.77
C SER A 419 -36.61 -17.47 -17.06
N GLU A 420 -36.45 -17.58 -15.74
CA GLU A 420 -35.50 -16.77 -14.96
C GLU A 420 -34.83 -17.55 -13.82
N TYR A 421 -33.55 -17.27 -13.56
CA TYR A 421 -32.78 -17.85 -12.46
C TYR A 421 -32.07 -16.76 -11.64
N TYR A 422 -32.12 -16.89 -10.31
CA TYR A 422 -31.42 -16.02 -9.37
C TYR A 422 -30.53 -16.86 -8.45
N PHE A 423 -29.26 -16.49 -8.34
CA PHE A 423 -28.31 -17.10 -7.40
C PHE A 423 -27.15 -16.13 -7.09
N THR A 424 -26.33 -16.46 -6.10
CA THR A 424 -25.21 -15.63 -5.67
C THR A 424 -23.92 -16.45 -5.71
N ILE A 425 -22.82 -15.83 -6.15
CA ILE A 425 -21.47 -16.34 -5.94
C ILE A 425 -20.93 -15.69 -4.66
N GLU A 426 -20.62 -16.52 -3.66
CA GLU A 426 -19.93 -16.11 -2.43
C GLU A 426 -18.43 -16.36 -2.61
N ALA A 427 -17.61 -15.34 -2.36
CA ALA A 427 -16.18 -15.46 -2.13
C ALA A 427 -15.86 -15.11 -0.67
N ASN A 428 -14.95 -15.83 -0.02
CA ASN A 428 -14.56 -15.65 1.37
C ASN A 428 -13.06 -15.95 1.56
N ASP A 429 -12.36 -15.13 2.32
CA ASP A 429 -10.93 -15.30 2.65
C ASP A 429 -10.66 -16.44 3.67
N TYR A 430 -9.44 -16.56 4.22
CA TYR A 430 -9.12 -17.41 5.38
C TYR A 430 -8.73 -16.62 6.65
N GLY A 431 -9.14 -15.36 6.72
CA GLY A 431 -8.86 -14.37 7.74
C GLY A 431 -9.18 -14.77 9.18
N LYS A 432 -8.35 -14.34 10.12
CA LYS A 432 -8.46 -14.67 11.55
C LYS A 432 -8.31 -13.42 12.41
N PRO A 433 -9.18 -13.18 13.41
CA PRO A 433 -10.23 -14.07 13.94
C PRO A 433 -11.56 -14.01 13.19
N LYS A 434 -11.67 -13.21 12.13
CA LYS A 434 -12.86 -13.10 11.28
C LYS A 434 -12.41 -13.14 9.82
N SER A 435 -13.01 -14.03 9.05
CA SER A 435 -12.96 -13.94 7.61
C SER A 435 -13.93 -12.88 7.11
N LYS A 436 -13.66 -12.33 5.94
CA LYS A 436 -14.58 -11.47 5.18
C LYS A 436 -15.10 -12.20 3.95
N SER A 437 -16.26 -11.74 3.49
CA SER A 437 -17.02 -12.39 2.42
C SER A 437 -17.61 -11.34 1.49
N THR A 438 -17.53 -11.60 0.19
CA THR A 438 -18.07 -10.78 -0.90
C THR A 438 -19.06 -11.60 -1.71
N TYR A 439 -20.12 -10.94 -2.16
CA TYR A 439 -21.28 -11.57 -2.80
C TYR A 439 -21.55 -10.93 -4.16
N LEU A 440 -21.46 -11.70 -5.24
CA LEU A 440 -21.89 -11.29 -6.58
C LEU A 440 -23.25 -11.93 -6.87
N ASN A 441 -24.32 -11.14 -6.92
CA ASN A 441 -25.65 -11.65 -7.27
C ASN A 441 -25.76 -11.76 -8.79
N ILE A 442 -26.35 -12.85 -9.27
CA ILE A 442 -26.54 -13.14 -10.68
C ILE A 442 -28.03 -13.39 -10.93
N HIS A 443 -28.57 -12.68 -11.92
CA HIS A 443 -29.91 -12.88 -12.46
C HIS A 443 -29.77 -13.23 -13.94
N ILE A 444 -30.20 -14.44 -14.31
CA ILE A 444 -30.19 -14.93 -15.70
C ILE A 444 -31.61 -14.97 -16.22
N ASN A 445 -31.86 -14.26 -17.32
CA ASN A 445 -33.09 -14.33 -18.10
C ASN A 445 -32.85 -15.28 -19.27
N ILE A 446 -33.79 -16.19 -19.53
CA ILE A 446 -33.72 -17.10 -20.67
C ILE A 446 -34.39 -16.45 -21.88
N LEU A 447 -33.68 -16.43 -23.01
CA LEU A 447 -34.12 -15.87 -24.29
C LEU A 447 -34.74 -16.96 -25.16
N ASP A 448 -36.02 -16.75 -25.43
CA ASP A 448 -36.96 -17.48 -26.27
C ASP A 448 -36.45 -17.84 -27.69
N ILE A 449 -36.68 -19.09 -28.09
CA ILE A 449 -36.62 -19.62 -29.46
C ILE A 449 -37.97 -20.20 -29.87
N ASN A 450 -38.25 -20.13 -31.18
CA ASN A 450 -39.40 -20.79 -31.79
C ASN A 450 -39.15 -22.30 -31.96
N ASP A 451 -39.13 -23.08 -30.88
CA ASP A 451 -38.91 -24.54 -30.91
C ASP A 451 -40.17 -25.37 -30.59
N ASN A 452 -41.15 -24.78 -29.91
CA ASN A 452 -42.51 -25.31 -29.90
C ASN A 452 -43.23 -24.94 -31.20
N LYS A 453 -44.42 -25.51 -31.38
CA LYS A 453 -45.27 -25.26 -32.54
C LYS A 453 -46.73 -25.25 -32.10
N PRO A 454 -47.62 -24.56 -32.85
CA PRO A 454 -49.00 -24.41 -32.41
C PRO A 454 -49.65 -25.78 -32.24
N LYS A 455 -50.22 -26.06 -31.07
CA LYS A 455 -50.83 -27.36 -30.75
C LYS A 455 -52.32 -27.21 -30.56
N PHE A 456 -53.10 -27.82 -31.44
CA PHE A 456 -54.56 -27.82 -31.33
C PHE A 456 -55.03 -28.49 -30.03
N ARG A 457 -55.99 -27.85 -29.35
CA ARG A 457 -56.66 -28.40 -28.16
C ARG A 457 -57.50 -29.65 -28.47
N GLN A 458 -57.95 -29.77 -29.72
CA GLN A 458 -58.77 -30.86 -30.23
C GLN A 458 -58.36 -31.18 -31.68
N GLU A 459 -58.14 -32.46 -31.98
CA GLU A 459 -57.74 -32.94 -33.31
C GLU A 459 -58.86 -33.78 -33.95
N ASN A 460 -58.98 -33.71 -35.28
CA ASN A 460 -59.91 -34.52 -36.08
C ASN A 460 -61.37 -34.39 -35.59
N ILE A 461 -61.86 -33.16 -35.58
CA ILE A 461 -63.13 -32.76 -34.97
C ILE A 461 -64.28 -33.13 -35.90
N HIS A 462 -65.33 -33.76 -35.37
CA HIS A 462 -66.58 -34.00 -36.06
C HIS A 462 -67.70 -33.18 -35.41
N THR A 463 -68.41 -32.38 -36.21
CA THR A 463 -69.52 -31.53 -35.74
C THR A 463 -70.56 -31.31 -36.85
N THR A 464 -71.68 -30.64 -36.56
CA THR A 464 -72.81 -30.50 -37.49
C THR A 464 -73.13 -29.04 -37.81
N ILE A 465 -73.73 -28.82 -39.00
CA ILE A 465 -74.30 -27.53 -39.40
C ILE A 465 -75.71 -27.77 -39.95
N SER A 466 -76.67 -26.96 -39.53
CA SER A 466 -78.04 -26.96 -40.07
C SER A 466 -78.06 -26.53 -41.55
N GLU A 467 -78.79 -27.22 -42.42
CA GLU A 467 -79.04 -26.70 -43.78
C GLU A 467 -79.89 -25.41 -43.74
N HIS A 468 -79.83 -24.59 -44.78
CA HIS A 468 -80.59 -23.33 -44.88
C HIS A 468 -80.37 -22.33 -43.71
N VAL A 469 -79.14 -22.28 -43.18
CA VAL A 469 -78.68 -21.21 -42.26
C VAL A 469 -78.87 -19.84 -42.88
N LYS A 470 -79.53 -18.93 -42.15
CA LYS A 470 -79.65 -17.52 -42.51
C LYS A 470 -78.33 -16.79 -42.34
N ILE A 471 -77.53 -16.73 -43.40
CA ILE A 471 -76.38 -15.81 -43.45
C ILE A 471 -76.90 -14.39 -43.67
N ASP A 472 -76.93 -13.60 -42.59
CA ASP A 472 -77.11 -12.16 -42.70
C ASP A 472 -75.85 -11.53 -43.28
N LYS A 473 -76.01 -10.60 -44.23
CA LYS A 473 -74.90 -9.91 -44.91
C LYS A 473 -74.15 -8.91 -44.01
N GLN A 474 -74.63 -8.71 -42.78
CA GLN A 474 -73.93 -7.95 -41.73
C GLN A 474 -73.36 -8.85 -40.62
N HIS A 475 -73.80 -10.11 -40.52
CA HIS A 475 -73.45 -11.02 -39.43
C HIS A 475 -73.26 -12.46 -39.97
N ASN A 476 -72.06 -12.73 -40.49
CA ASN A 476 -71.68 -14.06 -40.97
C ASN A 476 -71.87 -15.13 -39.87
N TYR A 477 -72.55 -16.23 -40.18
CA TYR A 477 -72.92 -17.24 -39.19
C TYR A 477 -71.71 -18.05 -38.71
N GLU A 478 -71.46 -18.06 -37.41
CA GLU A 478 -70.34 -18.79 -36.78
C GLU A 478 -70.71 -20.28 -36.61
N VAL A 479 -69.89 -21.17 -37.18
CA VAL A 479 -70.14 -22.62 -37.19
C VAL A 479 -69.23 -23.38 -36.23
N TYR A 480 -68.06 -22.83 -35.91
CA TYR A 480 -67.11 -23.42 -34.98
C TYR A 480 -66.08 -22.39 -34.50
N HIS A 481 -65.36 -22.70 -33.42
CA HIS A 481 -64.23 -21.93 -32.90
C HIS A 481 -63.10 -22.92 -32.62
N ILE A 482 -62.08 -22.94 -33.48
CA ILE A 482 -60.92 -23.81 -33.31
C ILE A 482 -59.87 -23.12 -32.44
N GLN A 483 -59.19 -23.89 -31.58
CA GLN A 483 -58.18 -23.36 -30.68
C GLN A 483 -56.92 -24.23 -30.71
N ALA A 484 -55.79 -23.57 -30.87
CA ALA A 484 -54.47 -24.09 -30.57
C ALA A 484 -53.82 -23.23 -29.48
N ASP A 485 -52.92 -23.84 -28.72
CA ASP A 485 -52.02 -23.18 -27.78
C ASP A 485 -50.59 -23.29 -28.32
N ASP A 486 -49.79 -22.27 -28.08
CA ASP A 486 -48.34 -22.33 -28.23
C ASP A 486 -47.69 -21.84 -26.93
N PHE A 487 -46.48 -22.30 -26.64
CA PHE A 487 -45.80 -22.02 -25.37
C PHE A 487 -44.74 -20.93 -25.50
N ASP A 488 -44.18 -20.75 -26.69
CA ASP A 488 -43.14 -19.76 -27.02
C ASP A 488 -43.64 -18.31 -26.84
N GLN A 489 -42.73 -17.34 -26.80
CA GLN A 489 -43.04 -15.98 -26.41
C GLN A 489 -43.31 -15.03 -27.59
N ASN A 490 -44.15 -14.03 -27.34
CA ASN A 490 -44.39 -12.91 -28.24
C ASN A 490 -44.81 -13.38 -29.64
N GLN A 491 -43.99 -13.13 -30.68
CA GLN A 491 -44.29 -13.53 -32.06
C GLN A 491 -44.12 -15.03 -32.31
N ASN A 492 -43.26 -15.70 -31.54
CA ASN A 492 -43.05 -17.14 -31.65
C ASN A 492 -44.28 -17.91 -31.13
N GLY A 493 -44.96 -17.38 -30.10
CA GLY A 493 -46.24 -17.90 -29.63
C GLY A 493 -47.50 -17.33 -30.31
N GLU A 494 -47.40 -16.38 -31.24
CA GLU A 494 -48.59 -15.69 -31.79
C GLU A 494 -49.21 -16.43 -32.98
N ILE A 495 -50.21 -17.27 -32.69
CA ILE A 495 -50.85 -18.14 -33.70
C ILE A 495 -51.67 -17.36 -34.74
N ILE A 496 -51.50 -17.73 -36.00
CA ILE A 496 -52.37 -17.44 -37.14
C ILE A 496 -53.08 -18.72 -37.60
N TYR A 497 -54.39 -18.64 -37.82
CA TYR A 497 -55.20 -19.73 -38.37
C TYR A 497 -55.48 -19.55 -39.88
N SER A 498 -55.48 -20.65 -40.64
CA SER A 498 -55.86 -20.65 -42.07
C SER A 498 -56.52 -21.95 -42.54
N ILE A 499 -57.34 -21.87 -43.60
CA ILE A 499 -57.91 -23.05 -44.29
C ILE A 499 -57.09 -23.33 -45.55
N LEU A 500 -56.51 -24.53 -45.63
CA LEU A 500 -55.59 -24.91 -46.72
C LEU A 500 -56.32 -25.35 -47.99
N ASN A 501 -57.44 -26.06 -47.85
CA ASN A 501 -58.15 -26.69 -48.97
C ASN A 501 -59.22 -25.80 -49.61
N GLU A 502 -59.77 -26.25 -50.74
CA GLU A 502 -60.71 -25.48 -51.57
C GLU A 502 -62.04 -25.14 -50.87
N ASN A 503 -62.35 -25.81 -49.76
CA ASN A 503 -63.52 -25.51 -48.91
C ASN A 503 -63.46 -24.11 -48.25
N LYS A 504 -62.33 -23.39 -48.35
CA LYS A 504 -62.25 -21.94 -48.12
C LYS A 504 -63.21 -21.09 -48.98
N ASN A 505 -63.77 -21.66 -50.04
CA ASN A 505 -64.82 -21.03 -50.84
C ASN A 505 -66.21 -21.07 -50.16
N PHE A 506 -66.39 -21.96 -49.18
CA PHE A 506 -67.64 -22.16 -48.44
C PHE A 506 -67.55 -21.71 -46.98
N PHE A 507 -66.34 -21.66 -46.43
CA PHE A 507 -66.03 -21.29 -45.05
C PHE A 507 -64.92 -20.24 -44.98
N GLN A 508 -65.09 -19.23 -44.15
CA GLN A 508 -64.04 -18.27 -43.79
C GLN A 508 -63.57 -18.59 -42.36
N ILE A 509 -62.27 -18.69 -42.14
CA ILE A 509 -61.69 -18.66 -40.80
C ILE A 509 -61.18 -17.26 -40.47
N ASP A 510 -61.44 -16.82 -39.25
CA ASP A 510 -60.87 -15.64 -38.64
C ASP A 510 -59.43 -15.94 -38.22
N SER A 511 -58.46 -15.28 -38.85
CA SER A 511 -57.05 -15.67 -38.74
C SER A 511 -56.41 -15.37 -37.39
N GLN A 512 -57.05 -14.57 -36.53
CA GLN A 512 -56.58 -14.27 -35.17
C GLN A 512 -57.37 -15.02 -34.09
N THR A 513 -58.68 -15.18 -34.28
CA THR A 513 -59.55 -15.79 -33.24
C THR A 513 -59.89 -17.26 -33.48
N GLY A 514 -59.56 -17.84 -34.63
CA GLY A 514 -59.89 -19.23 -34.95
C GLY A 514 -61.40 -19.48 -35.17
N ILE A 515 -62.22 -18.43 -35.21
CA ILE A 515 -63.66 -18.53 -35.44
C ILE A 515 -63.92 -18.84 -36.91
N ILE A 516 -64.61 -19.94 -37.18
CA ILE A 516 -65.00 -20.41 -38.51
C ILE A 516 -66.43 -19.97 -38.78
N ARG A 517 -66.65 -19.35 -39.94
CA ARG A 517 -67.93 -18.76 -40.35
C ARG A 517 -68.36 -19.31 -41.71
N ALA A 518 -69.65 -19.59 -41.87
CA ALA A 518 -70.24 -20.01 -43.13
C ALA A 518 -70.35 -18.83 -44.11
N MET A 519 -69.96 -19.07 -45.37
CA MET A 519 -70.01 -18.08 -46.46
C MET A 519 -71.11 -18.36 -47.49
N ILE A 520 -71.66 -19.58 -47.50
CA ILE A 520 -72.80 -19.98 -48.34
C ILE A 520 -73.90 -20.66 -47.51
N GLU A 521 -75.13 -20.59 -48.03
CA GLU A 521 -76.24 -21.39 -47.53
C GLU A 521 -76.05 -22.85 -48.01
N PHE A 522 -76.02 -23.81 -47.07
CA PHE A 522 -75.82 -25.22 -47.38
C PHE A 522 -77.13 -25.93 -47.76
N ASP A 523 -77.07 -26.77 -48.80
CA ASP A 523 -78.12 -27.69 -49.24
C ASP A 523 -77.59 -29.13 -49.16
N ARG A 524 -78.14 -29.92 -48.24
CA ARG A 524 -77.69 -31.28 -47.95
C ARG A 524 -77.81 -32.23 -49.16
N LYS A 525 -78.65 -31.91 -50.14
CA LYS A 525 -78.84 -32.74 -51.36
C LYS A 525 -77.74 -32.52 -52.39
N GLN A 526 -76.97 -31.44 -52.28
CA GLN A 526 -75.82 -31.16 -53.14
C GLN A 526 -74.54 -31.73 -52.52
N GLN A 527 -74.32 -31.49 -51.23
CA GLN A 527 -73.20 -32.03 -50.47
C GLN A 527 -73.57 -32.08 -48.98
N ASP A 528 -73.51 -33.27 -48.37
CA ASP A 528 -73.89 -33.49 -46.97
C ASP A 528 -72.70 -33.41 -45.99
N THR A 529 -71.47 -33.34 -46.50
CA THR A 529 -70.24 -33.43 -45.69
C THR A 529 -69.15 -32.50 -46.22
N TYR A 530 -68.58 -31.66 -45.37
CA TYR A 530 -67.46 -30.77 -45.69
C TYR A 530 -66.29 -30.99 -44.74
N VAL A 531 -65.13 -31.38 -45.27
CA VAL A 531 -63.88 -31.52 -44.51
C VAL A 531 -63.01 -30.28 -44.74
N LEU A 532 -62.67 -29.55 -43.68
CA LEU A 532 -61.70 -28.46 -43.72
C LEU A 532 -60.34 -29.00 -43.25
N HIS A 533 -59.29 -28.69 -44.01
CA HIS A 533 -57.91 -28.83 -43.54
C HIS A 533 -57.47 -27.47 -43.00
N ILE A 534 -57.18 -27.41 -41.70
CA ILE A 534 -56.91 -26.17 -40.98
C ILE A 534 -55.49 -26.21 -40.45
N GLN A 535 -54.73 -25.15 -40.74
CA GLN A 535 -53.38 -24.95 -40.25
C GLN A 535 -53.39 -23.88 -39.16
N ALA A 536 -52.73 -24.17 -38.03
CA ALA A 536 -52.30 -23.18 -37.05
C ALA A 536 -50.79 -23.00 -37.24
N LYS A 537 -50.35 -21.74 -37.35
CA LYS A 537 -48.97 -21.38 -37.67
C LYS A 537 -48.57 -20.16 -36.86
N ASP A 538 -47.38 -20.16 -36.27
CA ASP A 538 -46.87 -19.01 -35.52
C ASP A 538 -46.44 -17.83 -36.42
N LYS A 539 -45.85 -16.78 -35.80
CA LYS A 539 -45.20 -15.65 -36.49
C LYS A 539 -43.69 -15.60 -36.24
N GLY A 540 -43.07 -16.72 -35.89
CA GLY A 540 -41.63 -16.82 -35.73
C GLY A 540 -40.86 -16.45 -36.99
N SER A 541 -39.57 -16.12 -36.82
CA SER A 541 -38.70 -15.81 -37.97
C SER A 541 -38.44 -17.03 -38.88
N SER A 542 -38.55 -18.24 -38.32
CA SER A 542 -38.55 -19.53 -39.03
C SER A 542 -39.82 -20.30 -38.62
N PRO A 543 -41.00 -19.92 -39.13
CA PRO A 543 -42.25 -20.19 -38.44
C PRO A 543 -42.72 -21.65 -38.59
N LEU A 544 -43.12 -22.25 -37.47
CA LEU A 544 -43.60 -23.61 -37.33
C LEU A 544 -45.13 -23.67 -37.41
N SER A 545 -45.66 -24.87 -37.65
CA SER A 545 -47.09 -25.08 -37.87
C SER A 545 -47.56 -26.49 -37.54
N SER A 546 -48.83 -26.62 -37.17
CA SER A 546 -49.56 -27.89 -37.15
C SER A 546 -50.80 -27.82 -38.02
N GLU A 547 -51.34 -29.00 -38.36
CA GLU A 547 -52.52 -29.15 -39.19
C GLU A 547 -53.49 -30.13 -38.53
N THR A 548 -54.78 -29.85 -38.67
CA THR A 548 -55.88 -30.68 -38.17
C THR A 548 -57.05 -30.68 -39.16
N THR A 549 -57.98 -31.61 -38.98
CA THR A 549 -59.20 -31.67 -39.78
C THR A 549 -60.43 -31.33 -38.95
N ILE A 550 -61.38 -30.61 -39.55
CA ILE A 550 -62.75 -30.49 -39.05
C ILE A 550 -63.70 -31.01 -40.12
N THR A 551 -64.53 -31.98 -39.76
CA THR A 551 -65.62 -32.49 -40.59
C THR A 551 -66.94 -31.91 -40.11
N PHE A 552 -67.55 -31.08 -40.96
CA PHE A 552 -68.93 -30.62 -40.80
C PHE A 552 -69.88 -31.54 -41.56
N THR A 553 -70.83 -32.16 -40.85
CA THR A 553 -71.95 -32.86 -41.48
C THR A 553 -73.17 -31.95 -41.53
N ILE A 554 -73.76 -31.79 -42.71
CA ILE A 554 -74.97 -30.99 -42.92
C ILE A 554 -76.19 -31.81 -42.46
N ILE A 555 -76.88 -31.30 -41.44
CA ILE A 555 -78.09 -31.90 -40.87
C ILE A 555 -79.34 -31.15 -41.37
N PRO A 556 -80.54 -31.75 -41.26
CA PRO A 556 -81.78 -31.04 -41.59
C PRO A 556 -81.92 -29.73 -40.84
N ARG A 557 -82.70 -28.82 -41.42
CA ARG A 557 -82.96 -27.51 -40.83
C ARG A 557 -83.81 -27.65 -39.56
N ASN A 558 -83.30 -27.14 -38.45
CA ASN A 558 -84.15 -26.77 -37.30
C ASN A 558 -85.09 -25.63 -37.75
N GLU A 559 -86.36 -25.95 -37.98
CA GLU A 559 -87.38 -24.99 -38.46
C GLU A 559 -88.24 -24.44 -37.33
N TYR A 560 -88.38 -25.21 -36.26
CA TYR A 560 -89.15 -24.86 -35.08
C TYR A 560 -88.23 -24.59 -33.88
N SER A 561 -88.65 -23.66 -33.03
CA SER A 561 -87.99 -23.39 -31.74
C SER A 561 -88.82 -24.01 -30.62
N PRO A 562 -88.20 -24.49 -29.53
CA PRO A 562 -88.92 -25.24 -28.51
C PRO A 562 -89.97 -24.39 -27.80
N ILE A 563 -91.21 -24.89 -27.78
CA ILE A 563 -92.38 -24.24 -27.20
C ILE A 563 -92.64 -24.83 -25.82
N CYS A 564 -92.59 -24.00 -24.77
CA CYS A 564 -92.94 -24.36 -23.39
C CYS A 564 -94.34 -23.84 -23.00
N ASP A 565 -95.05 -24.57 -22.13
CA ASP A 565 -96.38 -24.25 -21.61
C ASP A 565 -96.34 -23.13 -20.53
N ILE A 566 -95.92 -21.94 -20.98
CA ILE A 566 -95.78 -20.69 -20.19
C ILE A 566 -96.15 -19.48 -21.06
N ASP A 567 -97.29 -19.53 -21.76
CA ASP A 567 -97.76 -18.39 -22.53
C ASP A 567 -98.32 -17.26 -21.64
N ASN A 568 -97.81 -16.05 -21.87
CA ASN A 568 -98.14 -14.75 -21.26
C ASN A 568 -97.40 -14.37 -19.95
N ASN A 569 -96.72 -13.22 -20.01
CA ASN A 569 -95.90 -12.64 -18.94
C ASN A 569 -96.72 -12.01 -17.80
N ASN A 570 -97.24 -12.84 -16.89
CA ASN A 570 -97.24 -12.60 -15.43
C ASN A 570 -97.97 -13.73 -14.70
N ILE A 571 -97.21 -14.66 -14.10
CA ILE A 571 -97.76 -15.75 -13.28
C ILE A 571 -97.21 -15.61 -11.86
N SER A 572 -98.02 -15.07 -10.95
CA SER A 572 -97.71 -15.00 -9.52
C SER A 572 -97.84 -16.39 -8.88
N LEU A 573 -96.74 -17.10 -8.73
CA LEU A 573 -96.67 -18.35 -7.97
C LEU A 573 -96.57 -18.06 -6.47
N SER A 574 -97.34 -18.78 -5.65
CA SER A 574 -97.34 -18.64 -4.20
C SER A 574 -97.11 -20.00 -3.51
N ILE A 575 -96.29 -20.00 -2.47
CA ILE A 575 -95.99 -21.16 -1.62
C ILE A 575 -96.18 -20.76 -0.15
N MET A 576 -96.50 -21.71 0.74
CA MET A 576 -96.57 -21.45 2.18
C MET A 576 -95.16 -21.51 2.79
N GLU A 577 -94.87 -20.62 3.74
CA GLU A 577 -93.55 -20.51 4.42
C GLU A 577 -93.09 -21.81 5.12
N ASN A 578 -94.02 -22.73 5.39
CA ASN A 578 -93.79 -24.00 6.06
C ASN A 578 -93.79 -25.22 5.10
N SER A 579 -93.80 -25.00 3.78
CA SER A 579 -93.67 -26.07 2.79
C SER A 579 -92.31 -26.77 2.90
N LYS A 580 -92.30 -28.10 2.74
CA LYS A 580 -91.08 -28.92 2.89
C LYS A 580 -90.16 -28.79 1.67
N GLN A 581 -88.86 -28.99 1.87
CA GLN A 581 -87.91 -29.17 0.78
C GLN A 581 -88.39 -30.28 -0.17
N GLY A 582 -88.26 -30.06 -1.48
CA GLY A 582 -88.81 -30.96 -2.52
C GLY A 582 -90.30 -30.73 -2.87
N THR A 583 -90.96 -29.70 -2.32
CA THR A 583 -92.32 -29.34 -2.76
C THR A 583 -92.30 -28.77 -4.19
N ILE A 584 -92.93 -29.47 -5.14
CA ILE A 584 -93.04 -29.03 -6.54
C ILE A 584 -94.00 -27.84 -6.63
N ILE A 585 -93.50 -26.69 -7.09
CA ILE A 585 -94.28 -25.44 -7.23
C ILE A 585 -95.09 -25.42 -8.53
N ARG A 586 -94.47 -25.83 -9.65
CA ARG A 586 -95.10 -25.97 -10.98
C ARG A 586 -94.29 -26.96 -11.82
N THR A 587 -94.98 -27.76 -12.64
CA THR A 587 -94.37 -28.52 -13.74
C THR A 587 -94.43 -27.68 -15.01
N ILE A 588 -93.35 -27.67 -15.79
CA ILE A 588 -93.30 -27.03 -17.11
C ILE A 588 -93.18 -28.15 -18.13
N SER A 589 -94.12 -28.20 -19.09
CA SER A 589 -93.98 -29.03 -20.28
C SER A 589 -93.36 -28.20 -21.40
N CYS A 590 -92.46 -28.79 -22.17
CA CYS A 590 -91.92 -28.18 -23.38
C CYS A 590 -91.85 -29.23 -24.49
N ARG A 591 -92.10 -28.80 -25.73
CA ARG A 591 -92.02 -29.62 -26.94
C ARG A 591 -91.25 -28.90 -28.03
N ASP A 592 -90.69 -29.65 -28.96
CA ASP A 592 -90.27 -29.14 -30.26
C ASP A 592 -91.02 -29.93 -31.35
N ASP A 593 -91.44 -29.23 -32.40
CA ASP A 593 -92.28 -29.77 -33.48
C ASP A 593 -91.44 -30.17 -34.72
N ASP A 594 -90.10 -30.05 -34.66
CA ASP A 594 -89.17 -30.50 -35.70
C ASP A 594 -89.32 -31.99 -36.09
N GLN A 595 -89.11 -32.27 -37.38
CA GLN A 595 -89.37 -33.57 -38.00
C GLN A 595 -88.28 -34.62 -37.76
N ASP A 596 -87.02 -34.23 -37.54
CA ASP A 596 -85.90 -35.15 -37.31
C ASP A 596 -85.55 -35.35 -35.82
N GLU A 597 -84.79 -36.40 -35.53
CA GLU A 597 -84.48 -36.82 -34.16
C GLU A 597 -83.27 -36.10 -33.53
N LEU A 598 -82.54 -35.30 -34.32
CA LEU A 598 -81.40 -34.53 -33.83
C LEU A 598 -81.84 -33.15 -33.33
N ASN A 599 -82.61 -32.43 -34.15
CA ASN A 599 -83.08 -31.08 -33.80
C ASN A 599 -84.14 -31.08 -32.68
N ARG A 600 -84.92 -32.17 -32.52
CA ARG A 600 -85.80 -32.38 -31.34
C ARG A 600 -85.08 -32.51 -29.99
N GLN A 601 -83.74 -32.51 -29.93
CA GLN A 601 -82.99 -32.72 -28.68
C GLN A 601 -82.91 -31.46 -27.80
N MET A 602 -84.00 -31.20 -27.10
CA MET A 602 -84.15 -30.07 -26.19
C MET A 602 -83.34 -30.25 -24.89
N SER A 603 -82.70 -29.18 -24.44
CA SER A 603 -82.18 -29.05 -23.07
C SER A 603 -82.71 -27.77 -22.43
N VAL A 604 -83.35 -27.90 -21.26
CA VAL A 604 -84.04 -26.79 -20.58
C VAL A 604 -83.26 -26.39 -19.33
N TYR A 605 -82.93 -25.11 -19.22
CA TYR A 605 -82.19 -24.52 -18.10
C TYR A 605 -82.92 -23.26 -17.62
N ALA A 606 -83.19 -23.15 -16.32
CA ALA A 606 -83.69 -21.89 -15.76
C ALA A 606 -82.55 -20.91 -15.50
N ARG A 607 -82.81 -19.62 -15.72
CA ARG A 607 -81.94 -18.51 -15.27
C ARG A 607 -82.80 -17.54 -14.46
N TRP A 608 -82.27 -17.13 -13.30
CA TRP A 608 -82.88 -16.09 -12.47
C TRP A 608 -82.20 -14.76 -12.77
N TRP A 609 -82.99 -13.69 -12.93
CA TRP A 609 -82.49 -12.33 -12.99
C TRP A 609 -82.73 -11.67 -11.62
N PRO A 610 -81.69 -11.29 -10.86
CA PRO A 610 -81.82 -10.19 -9.93
C PRO A 610 -81.91 -8.88 -10.73
N GLU A 611 -82.76 -7.94 -10.30
CA GLU A 611 -82.60 -6.54 -10.71
C GLU A 611 -81.32 -5.95 -10.08
N GLU A 612 -80.79 -4.88 -10.66
CA GLU A 612 -79.43 -4.37 -10.45
C GLU A 612 -79.08 -4.10 -8.97
N ILE A 613 -77.98 -4.68 -8.49
CA ILE A 613 -77.34 -4.36 -7.19
C ILE A 613 -75.82 -4.41 -7.37
N ASP A 614 -75.12 -3.39 -6.90
CA ASP A 614 -73.67 -3.17 -7.11
C ASP A 614 -72.74 -4.24 -6.48
N ASP A 615 -71.52 -4.31 -7.00
CA ASP A 615 -70.46 -5.30 -6.72
C ASP A 615 -69.88 -5.28 -5.28
N ASN A 616 -70.68 -5.55 -4.25
CA ASN A 616 -70.15 -5.92 -2.92
C ASN A 616 -71.11 -6.66 -1.96
N THR A 617 -72.00 -7.54 -2.46
CA THR A 617 -72.90 -8.31 -1.56
C THR A 617 -73.01 -9.82 -1.83
N ILE A 618 -72.98 -10.55 -0.72
CA ILE A 618 -73.16 -11.99 -0.50
C ILE A 618 -74.11 -12.68 -1.51
N LYS A 619 -73.64 -13.78 -2.13
CA LYS A 619 -74.51 -14.71 -2.87
C LYS A 619 -75.51 -15.38 -1.92
N TYR A 620 -76.78 -14.99 -2.01
CA TYR A 620 -77.88 -15.74 -1.40
C TYR A 620 -78.22 -16.96 -2.27
N ASN A 621 -78.02 -18.17 -1.75
CA ASN A 621 -78.51 -19.39 -2.40
C ASN A 621 -80.04 -19.44 -2.30
N ILE A 622 -80.73 -19.31 -3.44
CA ILE A 622 -82.18 -19.48 -3.56
C ILE A 622 -82.51 -20.97 -3.32
N PRO A 623 -83.44 -21.33 -2.41
CA PRO A 623 -83.63 -22.72 -1.96
C PRO A 623 -84.50 -23.59 -2.89
N PHE A 624 -84.44 -23.35 -4.20
CA PHE A 624 -85.28 -24.05 -5.20
C PHE A 624 -84.43 -24.89 -6.14
N GLU A 625 -84.72 -26.19 -6.19
CA GLU A 625 -84.07 -27.20 -7.01
C GLU A 625 -84.98 -27.58 -8.20
N ILE A 626 -84.39 -27.82 -9.37
CA ILE A 626 -85.14 -28.18 -10.59
C ILE A 626 -84.77 -29.60 -11.00
N VAL A 627 -85.77 -30.49 -10.97
CA VAL A 627 -85.61 -31.90 -11.33
C VAL A 627 -86.22 -32.15 -12.71
N THR A 628 -85.38 -32.36 -13.72
CA THR A 628 -85.80 -32.72 -15.09
C THR A 628 -85.84 -34.24 -15.25
N GLN A 629 -87.05 -34.80 -15.43
CA GLN A 629 -87.21 -36.22 -15.74
C GLN A 629 -87.27 -36.44 -17.26
N LYS A 630 -86.27 -37.11 -17.83
CA LYS A 630 -86.36 -37.65 -19.19
C LYS A 630 -87.23 -38.91 -19.19
N SER A 631 -88.12 -39.03 -20.16
CA SER A 631 -88.97 -40.22 -20.35
C SER A 631 -88.19 -41.35 -21.00
N ASN A 632 -87.50 -42.16 -20.20
CA ASN A 632 -86.86 -43.39 -20.69
C ASN A 632 -87.92 -44.46 -20.97
N SER A 633 -88.06 -44.86 -22.25
CA SER A 633 -88.87 -46.01 -22.66
C SER A 633 -88.07 -47.31 -22.65
N SER A 634 -88.74 -48.43 -22.31
CA SER A 634 -88.32 -49.83 -22.52
C SER A 634 -87.03 -50.34 -21.85
N GLU A 635 -87.10 -50.51 -20.52
CA GLU A 635 -87.10 -51.81 -19.81
C GLU A 635 -86.05 -52.95 -20.00
N ILE A 636 -85.95 -53.74 -18.92
CA ILE A 636 -85.80 -55.23 -18.84
C ILE A 636 -84.44 -55.89 -18.44
N ASN A 637 -84.43 -56.32 -17.17
CA ASN A 637 -84.00 -57.62 -16.60
C ASN A 637 -82.63 -57.87 -15.89
N HIS A 638 -82.83 -58.37 -14.65
CA HIS A 638 -82.13 -59.41 -13.87
C HIS A 638 -80.62 -59.37 -13.57
N GLN A 639 -80.30 -58.95 -12.33
CA GLN A 639 -80.03 -59.83 -11.15
C GLN A 639 -78.85 -60.84 -11.19
N GLN A 640 -78.23 -61.01 -10.00
CA GLN A 640 -77.27 -62.07 -9.61
C GLN A 640 -75.82 -61.92 -10.11
N THR A 641 -74.76 -62.26 -9.35
CA THR A 641 -74.59 -62.62 -7.92
C THR A 641 -73.12 -62.52 -7.50
N ASP A 642 -72.89 -62.17 -6.23
CA ASP A 642 -72.00 -62.81 -5.25
C ASP A 642 -70.45 -62.85 -5.37
N ASP A 643 -69.86 -62.97 -4.17
CA ASP A 643 -68.59 -63.61 -3.76
C ASP A 643 -67.21 -62.93 -3.93
N ASP A 644 -66.82 -62.27 -2.83
CA ASP A 644 -65.80 -62.74 -1.86
C ASP A 644 -64.27 -62.47 -2.00
N ASP A 645 -63.81 -61.71 -1.00
CA ASP A 645 -62.81 -62.10 0.02
C ASP A 645 -61.29 -61.78 -0.08
N ASN A 646 -60.90 -60.88 0.86
CA ASN A 646 -60.00 -61.13 2.00
C ASN A 646 -58.48 -61.35 1.75
N ASP A 647 -57.58 -60.52 2.31
CA ASP A 647 -57.20 -60.30 3.73
C ASP A 647 -56.13 -61.33 4.21
N ASN A 648 -55.20 -61.07 5.16
CA ASN A 648 -54.87 -59.86 5.95
C ASN A 648 -53.39 -59.93 6.49
N ASP A 649 -53.12 -59.19 7.58
CA ASP A 649 -52.06 -59.39 8.60
C ASP A 649 -50.64 -58.87 8.30
N GLU A 650 -49.85 -58.35 9.25
CA GLU A 650 -50.05 -57.86 10.64
C GLU A 650 -48.87 -56.86 10.91
N ASN A 651 -48.80 -55.90 11.86
CA ASN A 651 -49.63 -55.35 12.95
C ASN A 651 -49.03 -53.92 13.26
N ASN A 652 -49.30 -53.07 14.27
CA ASN A 652 -50.12 -52.93 15.49
C ASN A 652 -50.11 -51.39 15.80
N ASP A 653 -50.75 -50.75 16.79
CA ASP A 653 -51.60 -51.21 17.89
C ASP A 653 -52.80 -50.24 18.07
N LYS A 654 -53.03 -49.70 19.28
CA LYS A 654 -54.34 -49.20 19.78
C LYS A 654 -54.12 -48.01 20.75
N LYS A 655 -55.11 -47.19 21.16
CA LYS A 655 -56.46 -46.85 20.65
C LYS A 655 -56.99 -45.55 21.30
N THR A 656 -57.83 -44.84 20.54
CA THR A 656 -58.99 -43.97 20.89
C THR A 656 -59.40 -43.70 22.36
N ILE A 657 -59.88 -42.47 22.63
CA ILE A 657 -61.17 -42.17 23.31
C ILE A 657 -61.67 -40.73 22.98
N LYS A 658 -62.94 -40.41 23.28
CA LYS A 658 -63.75 -39.20 22.93
C LYS A 658 -63.70 -38.09 24.06
N PRO A 659 -64.50 -36.98 24.04
CA PRO A 659 -64.71 -35.87 23.07
C PRO A 659 -64.75 -34.43 23.72
N THR A 660 -65.36 -33.44 23.01
CA THR A 660 -66.21 -32.28 23.45
C THR A 660 -65.71 -30.82 23.63
N GLU A 661 -66.49 -29.89 23.01
CA GLU A 661 -66.93 -28.51 23.38
C GLU A 661 -66.13 -27.19 23.14
N ASN A 662 -66.57 -26.43 22.11
CA ASN A 662 -67.15 -25.05 22.09
C ASN A 662 -66.57 -23.86 22.92
N GLY A 663 -66.38 -22.67 22.29
CA GLY A 663 -65.80 -21.49 23.01
C GLY A 663 -65.96 -20.00 22.56
N ARG A 664 -66.77 -19.61 21.55
CA ARG A 664 -67.32 -18.22 21.28
C ARG A 664 -66.43 -16.93 21.17
N HIS A 665 -66.72 -16.16 20.08
CA HIS A 665 -66.82 -14.68 19.94
C HIS A 665 -65.61 -13.69 19.97
N LEU A 666 -65.38 -13.08 18.79
CA LEU A 666 -65.50 -11.62 18.46
C LEU A 666 -65.05 -10.53 19.47
N LEU A 667 -64.14 -9.63 19.06
CA LEU A 667 -64.46 -8.30 18.47
C LEU A 667 -63.22 -7.42 18.13
N ASN A 668 -63.45 -6.34 17.37
CA ASN A 668 -62.51 -5.24 17.10
C ASN A 668 -62.16 -4.44 18.36
N THR A 669 -61.01 -3.75 18.38
CA THR A 669 -60.95 -2.26 18.24
C THR A 669 -59.54 -1.67 18.33
N SER A 670 -59.35 -0.55 17.62
CA SER A 670 -58.26 0.41 17.84
C SER A 670 -58.47 1.23 19.11
N LEU A 671 -57.41 1.61 19.84
CA LEU A 671 -57.44 2.79 20.71
C LEU A 671 -56.03 3.34 21.01
N SER A 672 -55.93 4.66 21.09
CA SER A 672 -54.77 5.36 21.66
C SER A 672 -55.24 6.43 22.66
N ARG A 673 -54.56 6.53 23.82
CA ARG A 673 -54.12 7.77 24.49
C ARG A 673 -53.83 7.60 26.00
N ASN A 674 -52.62 8.02 26.38
CA ASN A 674 -52.25 8.85 27.52
C ASN A 674 -52.76 8.55 28.95
N THR A 675 -51.80 8.29 29.86
CA THR A 675 -51.46 9.15 31.02
C THR A 675 -50.03 8.81 31.51
N LYS A 676 -49.10 9.78 31.68
CA LYS A 676 -48.72 10.51 32.93
C LYS A 676 -48.13 9.60 34.05
N LEU A 677 -47.14 10.00 34.87
CA LEU A 677 -46.73 11.36 35.32
C LEU A 677 -45.32 11.38 36.00
N SER A 678 -44.61 12.53 35.94
CA SER A 678 -43.66 13.06 36.97
C SER A 678 -42.24 12.44 37.14
N SER A 679 -41.18 13.19 37.52
CA SER A 679 -40.97 14.66 37.55
C SER A 679 -39.50 15.14 37.79
N ARG A 680 -39.18 16.36 37.31
CA ARG A 680 -38.24 17.42 37.82
C ARG A 680 -36.73 17.09 38.07
N SER A 681 -35.71 17.76 37.48
CA SER A 681 -35.34 19.21 37.26
C SER A 681 -34.64 19.88 38.48
N PRO A 682 -33.71 20.87 38.34
CA PRO A 682 -33.55 21.83 37.23
C PRO A 682 -32.09 22.14 36.77
N SER A 683 -31.91 23.20 35.96
CA SER A 683 -30.65 23.71 35.37
C SER A 683 -29.98 24.83 36.20
N PRO A 684 -28.75 25.27 35.82
CA PRO A 684 -28.62 26.51 35.01
C PRO A 684 -27.49 26.49 33.94
N SER A 685 -27.43 27.54 33.11
CA SER A 685 -26.35 27.79 32.12
C SER A 685 -25.57 29.07 32.46
N PRO A 686 -24.29 29.22 32.03
CA PRO A 686 -23.99 30.28 31.05
C PRO A 686 -22.73 30.12 30.14
N ARG A 687 -22.89 30.53 28.87
CA ARG A 687 -21.88 31.17 27.96
C ARG A 687 -20.58 30.42 27.55
N PRO A 688 -19.85 30.90 26.51
CA PRO A 688 -18.91 30.08 25.75
C PRO A 688 -17.41 30.40 25.99
N THR A 689 -16.56 29.40 25.77
CA THR A 689 -15.09 29.53 25.63
C THR A 689 -14.55 28.55 24.58
N SER A 690 -13.65 29.06 23.72
CA SER A 690 -12.54 28.37 23.03
C SER A 690 -12.67 26.88 22.61
N SER A 691 -12.65 26.66 21.29
CA SER A 691 -11.88 25.61 20.60
C SER A 691 -11.71 24.24 21.30
N GLY A 692 -12.68 23.34 21.09
CA GLY A 692 -12.42 21.91 21.12
C GLY A 692 -11.95 21.39 19.76
N PRO A 693 -11.44 20.14 19.66
CA PRO A 693 -11.13 19.51 18.38
C PRO A 693 -12.39 19.37 17.51
N PRO A 694 -12.27 19.27 16.17
CA PRO A 694 -13.41 19.12 15.28
C PRO A 694 -14.19 17.85 15.65
N ASP A 695 -15.47 18.00 15.96
CA ASP A 695 -16.32 16.91 16.43
C ASP A 695 -16.41 15.81 15.36
N ARG A 696 -15.74 14.68 15.65
CA ARG A 696 -15.53 13.56 14.72
C ARG A 696 -16.85 13.00 14.18
N ALA A 697 -17.92 13.03 14.98
CA ALA A 697 -19.24 12.58 14.58
C ALA A 697 -19.96 13.57 13.65
N LEU A 698 -19.68 14.87 13.76
CA LEU A 698 -20.16 15.89 12.82
C LEU A 698 -19.40 15.84 11.49
N ASN A 699 -18.07 15.68 11.53
CA ASN A 699 -17.24 15.49 10.33
C ASN A 699 -17.65 14.22 9.55
N GLN A 700 -17.87 13.10 10.24
CA GLN A 700 -18.38 11.87 9.62
C GLN A 700 -19.77 12.05 8.98
N LYS A 701 -20.69 12.74 9.67
CA LYS A 701 -22.02 13.06 9.10
C LYS A 701 -21.94 13.94 7.85
N PHE A 702 -20.98 14.85 7.79
CA PHE A 702 -20.75 15.71 6.62
C PHE A 702 -20.28 14.90 5.41
N HIS A 703 -19.30 14.01 5.59
CA HIS A 703 -18.83 13.10 4.54
C HIS A 703 -19.92 12.12 4.08
N VAL A 704 -20.70 11.55 5.02
CA VAL A 704 -21.85 10.69 4.67
C VAL A 704 -22.95 11.46 3.92
N ALA A 705 -23.23 12.71 4.27
CA ALA A 705 -24.19 13.56 3.55
C ALA A 705 -23.73 13.86 2.12
N ALA A 706 -22.42 14.06 1.90
CA ALA A 706 -21.84 14.20 0.56
C ALA A 706 -21.92 12.90 -0.25
N LEU A 707 -21.50 11.77 0.34
CA LEU A 707 -21.53 10.44 -0.29
C LEU A 707 -22.95 10.02 -0.72
N THR A 708 -23.96 10.39 0.08
CA THR A 708 -25.39 10.09 -0.17
C THR A 708 -26.13 11.17 -0.95
N GLY A 709 -25.48 12.28 -1.33
CA GLY A 709 -26.09 13.35 -2.12
C GLY A 709 -27.10 14.22 -1.36
N ASN A 710 -27.10 14.16 -0.03
CA ASN A 710 -28.08 14.86 0.81
C ASN A 710 -27.70 16.33 1.03
N LEU A 711 -27.95 17.13 -0.01
CA LEU A 711 -27.69 18.58 -0.05
C LEU A 711 -28.29 19.33 1.15
N ASN A 712 -29.48 18.95 1.61
CA ASN A 712 -30.15 19.61 2.74
C ASN A 712 -29.34 19.46 4.03
N VAL A 713 -28.77 18.27 4.27
CA VAL A 713 -27.91 18.00 5.43
C VAL A 713 -26.56 18.70 5.28
N LEU A 714 -25.95 18.73 4.08
CA LEU A 714 -24.74 19.53 3.84
C LEU A 714 -24.98 21.02 4.15
N GLN A 715 -26.07 21.59 3.64
CA GLN A 715 -26.44 23.00 3.88
C GLN A 715 -26.66 23.28 5.37
N GLU A 716 -27.37 22.40 6.09
CA GLU A 716 -27.58 22.55 7.54
C GLU A 716 -26.27 22.46 8.34
N LEU A 717 -25.37 21.54 7.98
CA LEU A 717 -24.08 21.36 8.66
C LEU A 717 -23.11 22.52 8.41
N VAL A 718 -23.02 23.04 7.18
CA VAL A 718 -22.20 24.23 6.88
C VAL A 718 -22.77 25.47 7.58
N THR A 719 -24.08 25.73 7.45
CA THR A 719 -24.68 26.99 7.94
C THR A 719 -24.93 27.04 9.45
N LYS A 720 -25.36 25.93 10.07
CA LYS A 720 -25.70 25.90 11.51
C LYS A 720 -24.57 25.35 12.37
N ALA A 721 -23.93 24.25 11.94
CA ALA A 721 -22.85 23.60 12.70
C ALA A 721 -21.44 24.17 12.41
N ARG A 722 -21.29 25.00 11.36
CA ARG A 722 -20.04 25.67 10.98
C ARG A 722 -18.86 24.71 10.76
N ILE A 723 -19.13 23.58 10.11
CA ILE A 723 -18.09 22.64 9.69
C ILE A 723 -17.15 23.31 8.67
N GLN A 724 -15.85 23.11 8.84
CA GLN A 724 -14.83 23.51 7.85
C GLN A 724 -15.06 22.74 6.56
N ILE A 725 -15.19 23.43 5.42
CA ILE A 725 -15.72 22.82 4.20
C ILE A 725 -14.80 21.76 3.57
N ASP A 726 -13.48 21.96 3.68
CA ASP A 726 -12.44 20.97 3.35
C ASP A 726 -11.94 20.22 4.60
N CYS A 727 -12.81 20.00 5.60
CA CYS A 727 -12.51 19.01 6.62
C CYS A 727 -12.40 17.63 5.96
N ARG A 728 -11.55 16.78 6.53
CA ARG A 728 -11.14 15.52 5.88
C ARG A 728 -11.53 14.29 6.67
N ASP A 729 -11.73 13.18 5.97
CA ASP A 729 -11.88 11.85 6.57
C ASP A 729 -10.55 11.08 6.67
N LYS A 730 -10.62 9.78 6.97
CA LYS A 730 -9.44 8.90 7.12
C LYS A 730 -8.60 8.79 5.85
N GLU A 731 -9.22 8.81 4.67
CA GLU A 731 -8.52 8.65 3.38
C GLU A 731 -7.92 9.98 2.89
N ASN A 732 -7.88 10.99 3.75
CA ASN A 732 -7.59 12.38 3.39
C ASN A 732 -8.63 12.96 2.39
N SER A 733 -9.78 12.31 2.18
CA SER A 733 -10.84 12.80 1.28
C SER A 733 -11.57 14.00 1.88
N THR A 734 -12.18 14.82 1.03
CA THR A 734 -13.11 15.89 1.41
C THR A 734 -14.54 15.55 0.98
N ALA A 735 -15.53 16.25 1.53
CA ALA A 735 -16.92 16.17 1.07
C ALA A 735 -17.08 16.45 -0.44
N LEU A 736 -16.19 17.27 -1.04
CA LEU A 736 -16.20 17.51 -2.47
C LEU A 736 -15.76 16.28 -3.26
N LEU A 737 -14.65 15.64 -2.86
CA LEU A 737 -14.17 14.40 -3.49
C LEU A 737 -15.25 13.32 -3.52
N LEU A 738 -15.96 13.11 -2.40
CA LEU A 738 -17.06 12.13 -2.31
C LEU A 738 -18.27 12.52 -3.18
N SER A 739 -18.60 13.81 -3.25
CA SER A 739 -19.69 14.31 -4.10
C SER A 739 -19.38 14.13 -5.60
N CYS A 740 -18.13 14.37 -6.00
CA CYS A 740 -17.65 14.19 -7.37
C CYS A 740 -17.59 12.72 -7.77
N ALA A 741 -17.11 11.83 -6.90
CA ALA A 741 -17.06 10.38 -7.18
C ALA A 741 -18.46 9.74 -7.35
N ARG A 742 -19.46 10.24 -6.61
CA ARG A 742 -20.84 9.70 -6.62
C ARG A 742 -21.81 10.46 -7.55
N GLY A 743 -21.34 11.43 -8.34
CA GLY A 743 -22.17 12.14 -9.33
C GLY A 743 -23.13 13.19 -8.76
N HIS A 744 -22.96 13.58 -7.50
CA HIS A 744 -23.88 14.48 -6.80
C HIS A 744 -23.65 15.95 -7.17
N TYR A 745 -23.95 16.32 -8.43
CA TYR A 745 -23.71 17.65 -9.00
C TYR A 745 -24.14 18.80 -8.08
N SER A 746 -25.36 18.74 -7.51
CA SER A 746 -25.88 19.81 -6.65
C SER A 746 -25.14 19.93 -5.31
N CYS A 747 -24.52 18.84 -4.82
CA CYS A 747 -23.65 18.87 -3.65
C CYS A 747 -22.28 19.43 -4.02
N ALA A 748 -21.70 18.99 -5.14
CA ALA A 748 -20.43 19.52 -5.64
C ALA A 748 -20.50 21.03 -5.91
N ASP A 749 -21.53 21.52 -6.61
CA ASP A 749 -21.69 22.96 -6.88
C ASP A 749 -21.94 23.78 -5.62
N TYR A 750 -22.68 23.24 -4.63
CA TYR A 750 -22.86 23.90 -3.34
C TYR A 750 -21.54 23.98 -2.57
N LEU A 751 -20.77 22.90 -2.51
CA LEU A 751 -19.49 22.88 -1.79
C LEU A 751 -18.48 23.85 -2.43
N LEU A 752 -18.34 23.81 -3.76
CA LEU A 752 -17.49 24.73 -4.51
C LEU A 752 -17.96 26.20 -4.36
N SER A 753 -19.28 26.46 -4.37
CA SER A 753 -19.84 27.81 -4.14
C SER A 753 -19.56 28.35 -2.72
N ASN A 754 -19.25 27.49 -1.75
CA ASN A 754 -18.95 27.87 -0.37
C ASN A 754 -17.44 27.76 -0.06
N GLY A 755 -16.60 27.59 -1.09
CA GLY A 755 -15.13 27.70 -0.98
C GLY A 755 -14.37 26.39 -0.76
N ALA A 756 -14.96 25.23 -1.07
CA ALA A 756 -14.21 23.97 -1.13
C ALA A 756 -13.13 24.00 -2.23
N ASP A 757 -11.96 23.42 -1.97
CA ASP A 757 -10.85 23.40 -2.92
C ASP A 757 -11.11 22.44 -4.11
N PRO A 758 -11.26 22.92 -5.36
CA PRO A 758 -11.44 22.07 -6.54
C PRO A 758 -10.23 21.17 -6.86
N ASN A 759 -9.12 21.36 -6.17
CA ASN A 759 -7.85 20.63 -6.36
C ASN A 759 -7.49 19.72 -5.17
N ALA A 760 -8.39 19.57 -4.18
CA ALA A 760 -8.11 18.81 -2.95
C ALA A 760 -7.69 17.36 -3.25
N ARG A 761 -6.46 16.99 -2.87
CA ARG A 761 -5.89 15.65 -3.10
C ARG A 761 -6.30 14.65 -2.00
N ARG A 762 -6.78 13.46 -2.37
CA ARG A 762 -6.91 12.27 -1.49
C ARG A 762 -5.54 11.67 -1.16
N ILE A 763 -5.45 10.66 -0.28
CA ILE A 763 -4.21 9.90 0.02
C ILE A 763 -3.53 9.31 -1.23
N THR A 764 -4.28 8.94 -2.28
CA THR A 764 -3.70 8.50 -3.58
C THR A 764 -3.24 9.65 -4.48
N GLY A 765 -3.34 10.90 -4.01
CA GLY A 765 -3.12 12.12 -4.80
C GLY A 765 -4.29 12.54 -5.69
N ALA A 766 -5.37 11.73 -5.76
CA ALA A 766 -6.49 11.94 -6.67
C ALA A 766 -7.28 13.22 -6.34
N SER A 767 -7.69 13.95 -7.38
CA SER A 767 -8.42 15.22 -7.31
C SER A 767 -9.93 15.04 -7.56
N PRO A 768 -10.78 16.05 -7.25
CA PRO A 768 -12.21 16.02 -7.58
C PRO A 768 -12.46 15.86 -9.09
N LEU A 769 -11.58 16.43 -9.92
CA LEU A 769 -11.58 16.28 -11.37
C LEU A 769 -11.26 14.84 -11.79
N TYR A 770 -10.24 14.22 -11.19
CA TYR A 770 -9.88 12.82 -11.45
C TYR A 770 -11.05 11.88 -11.14
N PHE A 771 -11.73 12.05 -10.00
CA PHE A 771 -12.88 11.23 -9.64
C PHE A 771 -14.12 11.47 -10.50
N ALA A 772 -14.40 12.73 -10.87
CA ALA A 772 -15.50 13.03 -11.79
C ALA A 772 -15.24 12.44 -13.20
N ALA A 773 -13.97 12.37 -13.62
CA ALA A 773 -13.56 11.78 -14.89
C ALA A 773 -13.59 10.24 -14.87
N LEU A 774 -13.04 9.61 -13.83
CA LEU A 774 -13.04 8.15 -13.61
C LEU A 774 -14.44 7.53 -13.62
N TYR A 775 -15.43 8.20 -13.02
CA TYR A 775 -16.80 7.69 -12.89
C TYR A 775 -17.80 8.32 -13.89
N HIS A 776 -17.32 8.87 -15.01
CA HIS A 776 -18.12 9.43 -16.11
C HIS A 776 -19.10 10.55 -15.75
N HIS A 777 -18.80 11.37 -14.75
CA HIS A 777 -19.67 12.47 -14.30
C HIS A 777 -19.45 13.74 -15.12
N THR A 778 -19.71 13.68 -16.43
CA THR A 778 -19.40 14.75 -17.42
C THR A 778 -19.84 16.15 -16.97
N ARG A 779 -21.04 16.30 -16.39
CA ARG A 779 -21.52 17.61 -15.87
C ARG A 779 -20.70 18.16 -14.69
N ILE A 780 -20.10 17.28 -13.88
CA ILE A 780 -19.21 17.69 -12.78
C ILE A 780 -17.83 18.03 -13.34
N VAL A 781 -17.36 17.33 -14.37
CA VAL A 781 -16.14 17.71 -15.10
C VAL A 781 -16.29 19.09 -15.74
N GLU A 782 -17.39 19.35 -16.46
CA GLU A 782 -17.73 20.69 -16.99
C GLU A 782 -17.76 21.75 -15.88
N LEU A 783 -18.35 21.44 -14.73
CA LEU A 783 -18.44 22.35 -13.58
C LEU A 783 -17.04 22.74 -13.05
N LEU A 784 -16.19 21.73 -12.81
CA LEU A 784 -14.85 21.91 -12.28
C LEU A 784 -13.94 22.67 -13.26
N LEU A 785 -13.96 22.32 -14.55
CA LEU A 785 -13.13 22.93 -15.59
C LEU A 785 -13.62 24.34 -15.98
N ASN A 786 -14.92 24.50 -16.26
CA ASN A 786 -15.43 25.75 -16.81
C ASN A 786 -15.71 26.80 -15.74
N LYS A 787 -16.37 26.44 -14.63
CA LYS A 787 -16.81 27.38 -13.59
C LYS A 787 -15.74 27.62 -12.51
N TYR A 788 -15.08 26.57 -12.02
CA TYR A 788 -14.19 26.66 -10.85
C TYR A 788 -12.68 26.55 -11.13
N LYS A 789 -12.29 26.32 -12.39
CA LYS A 789 -10.88 26.29 -12.85
C LYS A 789 -9.99 25.29 -12.07
N ALA A 790 -10.50 24.06 -11.90
CA ALA A 790 -9.68 22.93 -11.45
C ALA A 790 -8.46 22.72 -12.36
N ILE A 791 -7.33 22.31 -11.79
CA ILE A 791 -6.08 22.05 -12.51
C ILE A 791 -6.25 20.77 -13.33
N VAL A 792 -6.18 20.91 -14.66
CA VAL A 792 -6.57 19.88 -15.63
C VAL A 792 -5.68 18.63 -15.54
N ASP A 793 -4.37 18.82 -15.46
CA ASP A 793 -3.37 17.74 -15.41
C ASP A 793 -2.98 17.36 -13.96
N LEU A 794 -3.86 17.59 -12.97
CA LEU A 794 -3.56 17.31 -11.56
C LEU A 794 -3.57 15.80 -11.26
N ALA A 795 -2.42 15.18 -11.49
CA ALA A 795 -2.20 13.74 -11.38
C ALA A 795 -2.14 13.19 -9.96
N THR A 796 -2.54 11.93 -9.80
CA THR A 796 -2.27 11.06 -8.63
C THR A 796 -0.77 10.83 -8.41
N PHE A 797 -0.38 10.17 -7.30
CA PHE A 797 1.04 9.98 -6.96
C PHE A 797 1.78 8.95 -7.84
N ASP A 798 1.05 8.10 -8.58
CA ASP A 798 1.56 7.24 -9.66
C ASP A 798 1.74 7.99 -11.01
N GLY A 799 1.38 9.28 -11.06
CA GLY A 799 1.44 10.11 -12.27
C GLY A 799 0.19 10.04 -13.17
N SER A 800 -0.88 9.35 -12.78
CA SER A 800 -2.12 9.32 -13.58
C SER A 800 -2.87 10.66 -13.54
N ALA A 801 -2.68 11.48 -14.57
CA ALA A 801 -3.50 12.67 -14.83
C ALA A 801 -4.93 12.29 -15.29
N PRO A 802 -5.97 13.12 -15.07
CA PRO A 802 -7.36 12.82 -15.45
C PRO A 802 -7.60 12.39 -16.90
N LEU A 803 -6.72 12.77 -17.84
CA LEU A 803 -6.78 12.32 -19.24
C LEU A 803 -6.48 10.81 -19.41
N HIS A 804 -5.63 10.22 -18.56
CA HIS A 804 -5.26 8.80 -18.63
C HIS A 804 -6.47 7.90 -18.38
N VAL A 805 -7.16 8.12 -17.27
CA VAL A 805 -8.29 7.28 -16.84
C VAL A 805 -9.49 7.36 -17.79
N VAL A 806 -9.75 8.51 -18.42
CA VAL A 806 -10.81 8.59 -19.45
C VAL A 806 -10.41 7.94 -20.77
N CYS A 807 -9.12 7.90 -21.09
CA CYS A 807 -8.61 7.21 -22.28
C CYS A 807 -8.54 5.69 -22.07
N GLU A 808 -8.29 5.23 -20.85
CA GLU A 808 -8.45 3.83 -20.43
C GLU A 808 -9.91 3.37 -20.51
N ARG A 809 -10.85 4.21 -20.08
CA ARG A 809 -12.29 3.89 -20.01
C ARG A 809 -13.07 4.15 -21.31
N GLY A 810 -12.50 4.86 -22.28
CA GLY A 810 -13.13 5.14 -23.58
C GLY A 810 -14.07 6.36 -23.60
N PHE A 811 -14.04 7.22 -22.58
CA PHE A 811 -15.00 8.31 -22.40
C PHE A 811 -14.71 9.53 -23.30
N THR A 812 -15.08 9.41 -24.58
CA THR A 812 -14.80 10.38 -25.66
C THR A 812 -15.28 11.81 -25.39
N ASP A 813 -16.40 11.99 -24.70
CA ASP A 813 -16.94 13.30 -24.31
C ASP A 813 -16.05 13.99 -23.28
N ILE A 814 -15.60 13.26 -22.25
CA ILE A 814 -14.71 13.80 -21.22
C ILE A 814 -13.28 14.00 -21.78
N VAL A 815 -12.79 13.10 -22.65
CA VAL A 815 -11.55 13.29 -23.41
C VAL A 815 -11.58 14.63 -24.17
N GLN A 816 -12.66 14.91 -24.90
CA GLN A 816 -12.78 16.17 -25.65
C GLN A 816 -12.87 17.40 -24.72
N LEU A 817 -13.57 17.31 -23.58
CA LEU A 817 -13.63 18.40 -22.60
C LEU A 817 -12.26 18.71 -21.96
N LEU A 818 -11.47 17.69 -21.65
CA LEU A 818 -10.11 17.85 -21.10
C LEU A 818 -9.15 18.46 -22.15
N ILE A 819 -9.18 17.96 -23.39
CA ILE A 819 -8.37 18.52 -24.50
C ILE A 819 -8.77 19.98 -24.79
N ASN A 820 -10.07 20.29 -24.81
CA ASN A 820 -10.57 21.67 -24.95
C ASN A 820 -10.14 22.58 -23.77
N SER A 821 -9.82 21.98 -22.63
CA SER A 821 -9.32 22.66 -21.43
C SER A 821 -7.77 22.68 -21.36
N GLN A 822 -7.08 22.34 -22.44
CA GLN A 822 -5.62 22.32 -22.58
C GLN A 822 -4.88 21.22 -21.78
N ALA A 823 -5.51 20.06 -21.56
CA ALA A 823 -4.84 18.89 -20.96
C ALA A 823 -3.59 18.46 -21.75
N ASN A 824 -2.54 18.03 -21.04
CA ASN A 824 -1.31 17.53 -21.64
C ASN A 824 -1.50 16.11 -22.20
N ILE A 825 -1.78 16.03 -23.50
CA ILE A 825 -1.95 14.80 -24.29
C ILE A 825 -0.75 13.83 -24.18
N ASN A 826 0.45 14.36 -23.92
CA ASN A 826 1.70 13.60 -23.79
C ASN A 826 2.18 13.50 -22.32
N ALA A 827 1.30 13.73 -21.35
CA ALA A 827 1.58 13.43 -19.96
C ALA A 827 1.94 11.93 -19.81
N LYS A 828 2.77 11.64 -18.81
CA LYS A 828 3.22 10.28 -18.49
C LYS A 828 2.93 9.95 -17.03
N MET A 829 2.51 8.72 -16.80
CA MET A 829 2.58 8.06 -15.49
C MET A 829 4.04 7.75 -15.12
N ASN A 830 4.29 7.36 -13.87
CA ASN A 830 5.64 7.09 -13.34
C ASN A 830 6.36 5.93 -14.08
N ASP A 831 5.61 5.00 -14.68
CA ASP A 831 6.14 3.92 -15.52
C ASP A 831 6.36 4.33 -16.99
N GLY A 832 6.08 5.59 -17.33
CA GLY A 832 6.16 6.16 -18.67
C GLY A 832 4.91 5.93 -19.55
N THR A 833 3.85 5.29 -19.03
CA THR A 833 2.58 5.09 -19.75
C THR A 833 1.92 6.43 -20.07
N THR A 834 1.38 6.58 -21.27
CA THR A 834 0.65 7.78 -21.72
C THR A 834 -0.84 7.51 -21.94
N SER A 835 -1.64 8.57 -22.03
CA SER A 835 -3.09 8.47 -22.27
C SER A 835 -3.42 7.70 -23.57
N ILE A 836 -2.62 7.85 -24.64
CA ILE A 836 -2.84 7.10 -25.89
C ILE A 836 -2.47 5.61 -25.76
N MET A 837 -1.50 5.24 -24.91
CA MET A 837 -1.19 3.83 -24.64
C MET A 837 -2.40 3.10 -24.02
N LEU A 838 -3.07 3.74 -23.06
CA LEU A 838 -4.26 3.18 -22.40
C LEU A 838 -5.44 3.02 -23.36
N ALA A 839 -5.65 3.98 -24.27
CA ALA A 839 -6.65 3.85 -25.34
C ALA A 839 -6.30 2.74 -26.35
N CYS A 840 -5.01 2.63 -26.73
CA CYS A 840 -4.51 1.60 -27.62
C CYS A 840 -4.57 0.19 -27.01
N GLN A 841 -4.35 0.03 -25.70
CA GLN A 841 -4.43 -1.25 -25.00
C GLN A 841 -5.87 -1.77 -24.94
N ASN A 842 -6.82 -0.88 -24.59
CA ASN A 842 -8.22 -1.25 -24.36
C ASN A 842 -9.10 -1.21 -25.62
N GLY A 843 -8.55 -0.85 -26.79
CA GLY A 843 -9.27 -0.92 -28.07
C GLY A 843 -10.15 0.30 -28.40
N HIS A 844 -9.95 1.44 -27.72
CA HIS A 844 -10.79 2.63 -27.83
C HIS A 844 -10.47 3.47 -29.07
N LEU A 845 -10.79 2.95 -30.26
CA LEU A 845 -10.54 3.60 -31.56
C LEU A 845 -10.99 5.08 -31.59
N SER A 846 -12.21 5.38 -31.11
CA SER A 846 -12.75 6.74 -31.09
C SER A 846 -11.92 7.70 -30.23
N VAL A 847 -11.30 7.22 -29.15
CA VAL A 847 -10.39 8.03 -28.32
C VAL A 847 -9.05 8.23 -29.04
N VAL A 848 -8.50 7.18 -29.68
CA VAL A 848 -7.28 7.30 -30.49
C VAL A 848 -7.46 8.30 -31.64
N GLN A 849 -8.62 8.29 -32.30
CA GLN A 849 -9.00 9.27 -33.32
C GLN A 849 -9.01 10.71 -32.77
N ILE A 850 -9.63 10.93 -31.61
CA ILE A 850 -9.63 12.26 -30.97
C ILE A 850 -8.19 12.69 -30.63
N LEU A 851 -7.41 11.84 -29.96
CA LEU A 851 -6.03 12.16 -29.54
C LEU A 851 -5.10 12.47 -30.73
N ILE A 852 -5.15 11.68 -31.80
CA ILE A 852 -4.31 11.91 -33.00
C ILE A 852 -4.78 13.15 -33.78
N SER A 853 -6.08 13.39 -33.90
CA SER A 853 -6.61 14.55 -34.64
C SER A 853 -6.23 15.91 -34.05
N THR A 854 -5.72 15.96 -32.81
CA THR A 854 -5.12 17.16 -32.21
C THR A 854 -3.81 17.61 -32.88
N GLY A 855 -3.14 16.72 -33.62
CA GLY A 855 -1.80 16.95 -34.19
C GLY A 855 -0.66 17.04 -33.16
N GLN A 856 -0.94 16.82 -31.87
CA GLN A 856 0.03 16.98 -30.77
C GLN A 856 0.48 15.67 -30.13
N CYS A 857 -0.19 14.55 -30.42
CA CYS A 857 0.09 13.27 -29.77
C CYS A 857 1.37 12.61 -30.29
N ASN A 858 2.23 12.15 -29.37
CA ASN A 858 3.54 11.56 -29.69
C ASN A 858 3.54 10.03 -29.48
N LEU A 859 3.54 9.27 -30.58
CA LEU A 859 3.57 7.81 -30.58
C LEU A 859 4.95 7.19 -30.32
N ASN A 860 6.03 7.98 -30.38
CA ASN A 860 7.40 7.50 -30.11
C ASN A 860 7.74 7.52 -28.61
N ILE A 861 6.79 7.89 -27.74
CA ILE A 861 6.98 7.75 -26.28
C ILE A 861 6.98 6.26 -25.91
N GLN A 862 7.99 5.87 -25.13
CA GLN A 862 8.10 4.57 -24.49
C GLN A 862 7.85 4.65 -22.98
N ARG A 863 7.30 3.55 -22.44
CA ARG A 863 7.35 3.16 -21.02
C ARG A 863 8.78 2.79 -20.60
N LEU A 864 9.01 2.62 -19.30
CA LEU A 864 10.28 2.13 -18.74
C LEU A 864 10.69 0.75 -19.32
N ASP A 865 9.72 -0.14 -19.60
CA ASP A 865 9.95 -1.44 -20.24
C ASP A 865 10.09 -1.38 -21.77
N GLY A 866 10.13 -0.18 -22.35
CA GLY A 866 10.26 0.10 -23.77
C GLY A 866 8.97 -0.09 -24.59
N ILE A 867 7.82 -0.39 -23.97
CA ILE A 867 6.54 -0.50 -24.69
C ILE A 867 6.14 0.84 -25.32
N THR A 868 5.73 0.80 -26.59
CA THR A 868 5.12 1.91 -27.35
C THR A 868 3.60 1.71 -27.52
N PRO A 869 2.81 2.73 -27.89
CA PRO A 869 1.39 2.55 -28.23
C PRO A 869 1.19 1.56 -29.37
N LEU A 870 2.06 1.59 -30.40
CA LEU A 870 2.01 0.66 -31.52
C LEU A 870 2.27 -0.79 -31.08
N PHE A 871 3.17 -1.01 -30.12
CA PHE A 871 3.38 -2.33 -29.52
C PHE A 871 2.11 -2.85 -28.81
N LEU A 872 1.37 -1.98 -28.10
CA LEU A 872 0.12 -2.35 -27.43
C LEU A 872 -0.99 -2.70 -28.42
N VAL A 873 -1.17 -1.90 -29.47
CA VAL A 873 -2.11 -2.19 -30.57
C VAL A 873 -1.86 -3.59 -31.14
N VAL A 874 -0.60 -3.93 -31.41
CA VAL A 874 -0.23 -5.23 -31.97
C VAL A 874 -0.23 -6.37 -30.94
N GLN A 875 0.03 -6.10 -29.66
CA GLN A 875 -0.07 -7.10 -28.58
C GLN A 875 -1.51 -7.59 -28.36
N HIS A 876 -2.48 -6.69 -28.48
CA HIS A 876 -3.90 -6.96 -28.24
C HIS A 876 -4.71 -7.23 -29.52
N GLY A 877 -4.13 -7.02 -30.71
CA GLY A 877 -4.73 -7.38 -32.00
C GLY A 877 -5.67 -6.33 -32.60
N HIS A 878 -5.56 -5.07 -32.20
CA HIS A 878 -6.50 -3.99 -32.54
C HIS A 878 -6.29 -3.44 -33.97
N GLU A 879 -6.64 -4.24 -34.98
CA GLU A 879 -6.37 -3.95 -36.39
C GLU A 879 -6.90 -2.60 -36.90
N THR A 880 -8.07 -2.16 -36.45
CA THR A 880 -8.66 -0.88 -36.87
C THR A 880 -7.91 0.33 -36.31
N ILE A 881 -7.31 0.18 -35.12
CA ILE A 881 -6.44 1.19 -34.52
C ILE A 881 -5.08 1.19 -35.24
N PHE A 882 -4.56 0.02 -35.60
CA PHE A 882 -3.35 -0.08 -36.42
C PHE A 882 -3.52 0.66 -37.74
N ASP A 883 -4.56 0.35 -38.50
CA ASP A 883 -4.82 0.96 -39.81
C ASP A 883 -4.92 2.48 -39.67
N TYR A 884 -5.76 2.96 -38.74
CA TYR A 884 -5.92 4.40 -38.48
C TYR A 884 -4.61 5.11 -38.09
N ILE A 885 -3.80 4.52 -37.20
CA ILE A 885 -2.48 5.07 -36.84
C ILE A 885 -1.58 5.17 -38.08
N THR A 886 -1.50 4.10 -38.88
CA THR A 886 -0.57 4.03 -40.03
C THR A 886 -1.02 4.84 -41.25
N GLU A 887 -2.31 5.21 -41.32
CA GLU A 887 -2.86 6.12 -42.35
C GLU A 887 -2.72 7.61 -41.98
N ASN A 888 -2.65 7.96 -40.69
CA ASN A 888 -2.73 9.34 -40.20
C ASN A 888 -1.42 9.86 -39.56
N VAL A 889 -0.31 9.11 -39.63
CA VAL A 889 0.98 9.48 -39.01
C VAL A 889 2.13 9.30 -40.01
N ASP A 890 2.61 10.42 -40.55
CA ASP A 890 3.60 10.48 -41.64
C ASP A 890 4.94 9.76 -41.35
N ASN A 891 5.30 9.57 -40.08
CA ASN A 891 6.63 9.06 -39.68
C ASN A 891 6.58 7.75 -38.87
N ILE A 892 5.58 6.90 -39.13
CA ILE A 892 5.38 5.59 -38.47
C ILE A 892 6.63 4.68 -38.48
N LYS A 893 7.57 4.90 -39.41
CA LYS A 893 8.82 4.16 -39.51
C LYS A 893 9.76 4.37 -38.31
N GLU A 894 9.70 5.52 -37.63
CA GLU A 894 10.43 5.72 -36.37
C GLU A 894 9.85 4.89 -35.22
N THR A 895 8.58 4.50 -35.30
CA THR A 895 7.88 3.73 -34.24
C THR A 895 7.94 2.22 -34.45
N ILE A 896 8.00 1.74 -35.70
CA ILE A 896 7.77 0.32 -36.04
C ILE A 896 8.87 -0.62 -35.55
N ASP A 897 10.12 -0.14 -35.48
CA ASP A 897 11.29 -0.91 -35.02
C ASP A 897 11.63 -0.64 -33.54
N LEU A 898 10.85 0.19 -32.82
CA LEU A 898 11.06 0.42 -31.39
C LEU A 898 10.78 -0.86 -30.60
N ALA A 899 11.81 -1.35 -29.92
CA ALA A 899 11.78 -2.55 -29.12
C ALA A 899 11.59 -2.24 -27.63
N ARG A 900 11.00 -3.21 -26.91
CA ARG A 900 11.09 -3.34 -25.45
C ARG A 900 12.53 -3.58 -24.98
N GLU A 901 12.76 -3.47 -23.67
CA GLU A 901 14.06 -3.84 -23.04
C GLU A 901 14.50 -5.28 -23.35
N ASP A 902 13.55 -6.21 -23.55
CA ASP A 902 13.82 -7.62 -23.93
C ASP A 902 14.09 -7.81 -25.43
N GLY A 903 14.12 -6.73 -26.22
CA GLY A 903 14.32 -6.75 -27.68
C GLY A 903 13.04 -7.04 -28.48
N ALA A 904 11.87 -7.19 -27.84
CA ALA A 904 10.63 -7.47 -28.55
C ALA A 904 10.11 -6.24 -29.32
N THR A 905 10.05 -6.35 -30.65
CA THR A 905 9.40 -5.37 -31.55
C THR A 905 7.90 -5.69 -31.73
N PRO A 906 7.09 -4.74 -32.25
CA PRO A 906 5.72 -5.02 -32.67
C PRO A 906 5.63 -6.20 -33.65
N LEU A 907 6.55 -6.31 -34.62
CA LEU A 907 6.58 -7.44 -35.55
C LEU A 907 6.85 -8.77 -34.83
N PHE A 908 7.82 -8.82 -33.91
CA PHE A 908 8.06 -10.02 -33.12
C PHE A 908 6.79 -10.44 -32.36
N LYS A 909 6.05 -9.47 -31.81
CA LYS A 909 4.82 -9.74 -31.07
C LYS A 909 3.69 -10.25 -31.96
N ALA A 910 3.51 -9.70 -33.16
CA ALA A 910 2.56 -10.20 -34.16
C ALA A 910 2.89 -11.64 -34.59
N CYS A 911 4.18 -11.93 -34.83
CA CYS A 911 4.67 -13.25 -35.22
C CYS A 911 4.51 -14.30 -34.11
N GLN A 912 4.71 -13.93 -32.85
CA GLN A 912 4.40 -14.79 -31.70
C GLN A 912 2.90 -15.08 -31.58
N LYS A 913 2.05 -14.06 -31.79
CA LYS A 913 0.60 -14.14 -31.56
C LYS A 913 -0.20 -14.80 -32.68
N GLY A 914 0.37 -14.95 -33.88
CA GLY A 914 -0.36 -15.51 -35.04
C GLY A 914 -1.19 -14.49 -35.82
N TYR A 915 -0.95 -13.19 -35.63
CA TYR A 915 -1.75 -12.13 -36.27
C TYR A 915 -1.32 -11.89 -37.72
N GLU A 916 -1.68 -12.80 -38.63
CA GLU A 916 -1.29 -12.78 -40.06
C GLU A 916 -1.54 -11.45 -40.77
N SER A 917 -2.70 -10.83 -40.56
CA SER A 917 -3.04 -9.53 -41.16
C SER A 917 -2.12 -8.42 -40.65
N LEU A 918 -1.90 -8.34 -39.33
CA LEU A 918 -0.97 -7.38 -38.75
C LEU A 918 0.48 -7.61 -39.22
N VAL A 919 0.93 -8.86 -39.38
CA VAL A 919 2.24 -9.16 -39.99
C VAL A 919 2.32 -8.62 -41.42
N GLN A 920 1.33 -8.92 -42.27
CA GLN A 920 1.28 -8.40 -43.65
C GLN A 920 1.26 -6.86 -43.68
N LYS A 921 0.49 -6.23 -42.78
CA LYS A 921 0.39 -4.76 -42.66
C LYS A 921 1.72 -4.13 -42.21
N LEU A 922 2.36 -4.67 -41.16
CA LEU A 922 3.68 -4.24 -40.68
C LEU A 922 4.75 -4.36 -41.77
N LEU A 923 4.82 -5.49 -42.48
CA LEU A 923 5.84 -5.75 -43.50
C LEU A 923 5.84 -4.73 -44.66
N LYS A 924 4.69 -4.10 -44.98
CA LYS A 924 4.61 -3.01 -45.99
C LYS A 924 5.59 -1.86 -45.69
N TYR A 925 5.84 -1.56 -44.41
CA TYR A 925 6.67 -0.46 -43.95
C TYR A 925 8.17 -0.82 -43.85
N LYS A 926 8.53 -2.07 -44.15
CA LYS A 926 9.89 -2.63 -44.12
C LYS A 926 10.60 -2.48 -42.75
N PRO A 927 10.02 -3.05 -41.67
CA PRO A 927 10.69 -3.17 -40.38
C PRO A 927 11.95 -4.07 -40.47
N ASN A 928 12.85 -3.93 -39.51
CA ASN A 928 14.08 -4.71 -39.44
C ASN A 928 13.83 -6.14 -38.92
N LEU A 929 13.81 -7.10 -39.85
CA LEU A 929 13.51 -8.52 -39.59
C LEU A 929 14.56 -9.24 -38.74
N GLU A 930 15.77 -8.69 -38.67
CA GLU A 930 16.92 -9.26 -37.96
C GLU A 930 17.07 -8.69 -36.53
N LEU A 931 16.10 -7.89 -36.04
CA LEU A 931 16.03 -7.52 -34.62
C LEU A 931 15.72 -8.74 -33.75
N LEU A 932 16.45 -8.88 -32.64
CA LEU A 932 16.43 -10.06 -31.79
C LEU A 932 15.82 -9.76 -30.42
N LYS A 933 14.80 -10.52 -30.04
CA LYS A 933 14.30 -10.60 -28.67
C LYS A 933 15.08 -11.68 -27.92
N ASN A 934 15.91 -11.32 -26.94
CA ASN A 934 16.79 -12.26 -26.21
C ASN A 934 17.57 -13.24 -27.13
N GLY A 935 17.92 -12.82 -28.34
CA GLY A 935 18.59 -13.68 -29.35
C GLY A 935 17.66 -14.36 -30.36
N GLU A 936 16.33 -14.34 -30.19
CA GLU A 936 15.36 -14.89 -31.15
C GLU A 936 14.86 -13.82 -32.13
N SER A 937 14.80 -14.14 -33.43
CA SER A 937 14.16 -13.26 -34.43
C SER A 937 12.68 -13.59 -34.64
N CYS A 938 11.98 -12.71 -35.35
CA CYS A 938 10.57 -12.88 -35.72
C CYS A 938 10.29 -14.23 -36.43
N LEU A 939 11.27 -14.76 -37.17
CA LEU A 939 11.19 -16.05 -37.87
C LEU A 939 11.30 -17.25 -36.93
N HIS A 940 12.08 -17.15 -35.85
CA HIS A 940 12.14 -18.17 -34.80
C HIS A 940 10.80 -18.24 -34.06
N ALA A 941 10.23 -17.08 -33.69
CA ALA A 941 8.90 -17.02 -33.07
C ALA A 941 7.79 -17.60 -33.97
N ALA A 942 7.73 -17.19 -35.24
CA ALA A 942 6.74 -17.71 -36.19
C ALA A 942 6.85 -19.24 -36.38
N THR A 943 8.06 -19.80 -36.35
CA THR A 943 8.29 -21.25 -36.40
C THR A 943 7.89 -21.95 -35.11
N MET A 944 8.35 -21.46 -33.95
CA MET A 944 8.11 -22.08 -32.64
C MET A 944 6.61 -22.15 -32.30
N PHE A 945 5.85 -21.12 -32.67
CA PHE A 945 4.40 -21.07 -32.47
C PHE A 945 3.56 -21.62 -33.66
N ASN A 946 4.21 -22.30 -34.62
CA ASN A 946 3.59 -23.00 -35.75
C ASN A 946 2.73 -22.13 -36.71
N HIS A 947 3.16 -20.90 -36.98
CA HIS A 947 2.45 -19.96 -37.86
C HIS A 947 2.97 -20.02 -39.30
N ALA A 948 2.65 -21.09 -40.03
CA ALA A 948 3.20 -21.34 -41.36
C ALA A 948 2.98 -20.21 -42.40
N PRO A 949 1.82 -19.52 -42.47
CA PRO A 949 1.66 -18.37 -43.36
C PRO A 949 2.55 -17.19 -42.95
N ILE A 950 2.75 -16.94 -41.65
CA ILE A 950 3.66 -15.90 -41.14
C ILE A 950 5.10 -16.20 -41.52
N VAL A 951 5.56 -17.44 -41.34
CA VAL A 951 6.90 -17.86 -41.79
C VAL A 951 7.09 -17.55 -43.28
N ARG A 952 6.08 -17.87 -44.10
CA ARG A 952 6.12 -17.55 -45.53
C ARG A 952 6.18 -16.04 -45.79
N PHE A 953 5.36 -15.21 -45.13
CA PHE A 953 5.40 -13.76 -45.32
C PHE A 953 6.74 -13.14 -44.90
N LEU A 954 7.36 -13.62 -43.82
CA LEU A 954 8.70 -13.20 -43.39
C LEU A 954 9.78 -13.57 -44.40
N ILE A 955 9.74 -14.80 -44.92
CA ILE A 955 10.66 -15.30 -45.96
C ILE A 955 10.49 -14.55 -47.27
N ASP A 956 9.26 -14.35 -47.74
CA ASP A 956 8.94 -13.62 -48.97
C ASP A 956 9.35 -12.12 -48.88
N ASN A 957 9.57 -11.60 -47.66
CA ASN A 957 10.13 -10.27 -47.39
C ASN A 957 11.63 -10.26 -46.99
N GLY A 958 12.30 -11.43 -47.01
CA GLY A 958 13.76 -11.52 -46.91
C GLY A 958 14.35 -11.86 -45.53
N ALA A 959 13.55 -12.30 -44.55
CA ALA A 959 14.06 -12.76 -43.25
C ALA A 959 15.06 -13.92 -43.40
N ASN A 960 16.13 -13.94 -42.60
CA ASN A 960 17.19 -14.93 -42.72
C ASN A 960 16.85 -16.29 -42.04
N PRO A 961 16.65 -17.41 -42.79
CA PRO A 961 16.38 -18.73 -42.22
C PRO A 961 17.61 -19.39 -41.59
N LEU A 962 18.82 -18.84 -41.77
CA LEU A 962 20.08 -19.36 -41.23
C LEU A 962 20.61 -18.56 -40.04
N LEU A 963 19.86 -17.57 -39.56
CA LEU A 963 20.14 -16.87 -38.31
C LEU A 963 19.96 -17.87 -37.15
N ASN A 964 20.85 -17.83 -36.14
CA ASN A 964 20.74 -18.69 -34.97
C ASN A 964 20.02 -17.96 -33.82
N ASN A 965 19.27 -18.70 -32.99
CA ASN A 965 18.85 -18.24 -31.67
C ASN A 965 19.99 -18.35 -30.63
N TRP A 966 19.69 -18.02 -29.37
CA TRP A 966 20.62 -18.11 -28.24
C TRP A 966 21.06 -19.55 -27.91
N GLU A 967 20.37 -20.58 -28.40
CA GLU A 967 20.75 -22.01 -28.29
C GLU A 967 21.65 -22.47 -29.45
N GLY A 968 21.90 -21.61 -30.45
CA GLY A 968 22.67 -21.96 -31.64
C GLY A 968 21.90 -22.75 -32.70
N MET A 969 20.56 -22.79 -32.59
CA MET A 969 19.61 -23.40 -33.52
C MET A 969 19.10 -22.38 -34.55
N THR A 970 18.90 -22.82 -35.78
CA THR A 970 18.20 -22.01 -36.79
C THR A 970 16.69 -22.26 -36.77
N ALA A 971 15.90 -21.38 -37.40
CA ALA A 971 14.48 -21.65 -37.67
C ALA A 971 14.24 -23.00 -38.40
N VAL A 972 15.18 -23.46 -39.22
CA VAL A 972 15.12 -24.76 -39.90
C VAL A 972 15.30 -25.92 -38.93
N ASP A 973 16.05 -25.73 -37.84
CA ASP A 973 16.30 -26.75 -36.82
C ASP A 973 15.13 -26.84 -35.83
N LEU A 974 14.60 -25.70 -35.38
CA LEU A 974 13.35 -25.63 -34.60
C LEU A 974 12.19 -26.36 -35.31
N ALA A 975 12.04 -26.14 -36.63
CA ALA A 975 10.99 -26.80 -37.43
C ALA A 975 11.17 -28.34 -37.50
N LYS A 976 12.42 -28.85 -37.49
CA LYS A 976 12.69 -30.31 -37.45
C LYS A 976 12.37 -30.89 -36.09
N GLU A 977 12.79 -30.24 -35.02
CA GLU A 977 12.64 -30.75 -33.64
C GLU A 977 11.17 -30.80 -33.23
N ALA A 978 10.43 -29.71 -33.47
CA ALA A 978 8.99 -29.66 -33.29
C ALA A 978 8.20 -30.49 -34.34
N GLN A 979 8.88 -31.16 -35.29
CA GLN A 979 8.30 -32.01 -36.34
C GLN A 979 7.27 -31.28 -37.23
N ILE A 980 7.41 -29.96 -37.40
CA ILE A 980 6.49 -29.11 -38.16
C ILE A 980 6.82 -29.18 -39.66
N LYS A 981 6.22 -30.14 -40.34
CA LYS A 981 6.50 -30.42 -41.77
C LYS A 981 6.25 -29.22 -42.68
N ASP A 982 5.10 -28.54 -42.56
CA ASP A 982 4.72 -27.50 -43.54
C ASP A 982 5.64 -26.27 -43.46
N ILE A 983 6.09 -25.91 -42.25
CA ILE A 983 7.11 -24.87 -42.04
C ILE A 983 8.47 -25.33 -42.55
N LEU A 984 8.86 -26.58 -42.31
CA LEU A 984 10.11 -27.13 -42.84
C LEU A 984 10.13 -27.12 -44.38
N ASP A 985 9.02 -27.49 -45.04
CA ASP A 985 8.89 -27.46 -46.51
C ASP A 985 8.97 -26.02 -47.07
N ILE A 986 8.41 -25.02 -46.36
CA ILE A 986 8.54 -23.59 -46.71
C ILE A 986 10.01 -23.14 -46.59
N LEU A 987 10.66 -23.39 -45.45
CA LEU A 987 12.04 -22.96 -45.20
C LEU A 987 13.04 -23.66 -46.13
N MET A 988 12.87 -24.96 -46.37
CA MET A 988 13.68 -25.73 -47.33
C MET A 988 13.51 -25.22 -48.76
N LYS A 989 12.29 -24.82 -49.15
CA LYS A 989 12.03 -24.21 -50.46
C LYS A 989 12.66 -22.81 -50.59
N ALA A 990 12.71 -22.05 -49.50
CA ALA A 990 13.40 -20.76 -49.44
C ALA A 990 14.93 -20.87 -49.54
N LEU A 991 15.49 -21.97 -49.02
CA LEU A 991 16.91 -22.29 -49.11
C LEU A 991 17.33 -22.96 -50.42
N ALA A 992 16.40 -23.58 -51.16
CA ALA A 992 16.68 -24.27 -52.41
C ALA A 992 17.47 -23.45 -53.48
N PRO A 993 17.31 -22.12 -53.63
CA PRO A 993 18.14 -21.31 -54.53
C PRO A 993 19.58 -21.07 -54.03
N LYS A 994 19.88 -21.39 -52.78
CA LYS A 994 21.20 -21.21 -52.13
C LYS A 994 21.91 -22.54 -51.80
N LEU A 995 21.32 -23.68 -52.17
CA LEU A 995 21.84 -25.03 -51.90
C LEU A 995 22.11 -25.76 -53.22
N SER A 996 23.12 -26.63 -53.25
CA SER A 996 23.34 -27.54 -54.38
C SER A 996 22.22 -28.60 -54.45
N GLU A 997 21.96 -29.11 -55.65
CA GLU A 997 20.89 -30.11 -55.86
C GLU A 997 21.15 -31.39 -55.05
N HIS A 998 22.41 -31.73 -54.74
CA HIS A 998 22.77 -32.83 -53.83
C HIS A 998 22.41 -32.53 -52.36
N ALA A 999 22.76 -31.34 -51.84
CA ALA A 999 22.41 -30.95 -50.47
C ALA A 999 20.88 -30.93 -50.25
N ARG A 1000 20.14 -30.51 -51.28
CA ARG A 1000 18.67 -30.57 -51.33
C ARG A 1000 18.14 -32.02 -51.24
N GLN A 1001 18.70 -32.96 -52.00
CA GLN A 1001 18.30 -34.38 -51.94
C GLN A 1001 18.61 -35.00 -50.58
N TYR A 1002 19.80 -34.76 -50.01
CA TYR A 1002 20.20 -35.32 -48.71
C TYR A 1002 19.29 -34.86 -47.56
N LEU A 1003 18.96 -33.56 -47.50
CA LEU A 1003 18.06 -33.01 -46.48
C LEU A 1003 16.61 -33.52 -46.64
N LEU A 1004 16.14 -33.69 -47.88
CA LEU A 1004 14.81 -34.26 -48.16
C LEU A 1004 14.73 -35.76 -47.83
N HIS A 1005 15.82 -36.51 -48.01
CA HIS A 1005 15.88 -37.94 -47.66
C HIS A 1005 15.81 -38.11 -46.13
N LYS A 1006 16.56 -37.29 -45.38
CA LYS A 1006 16.69 -37.40 -43.92
C LYS A 1006 15.44 -37.00 -43.13
N SER A 1007 14.50 -36.25 -43.71
CA SER A 1007 13.24 -35.89 -43.04
C SER A 1007 12.19 -37.02 -43.00
N THR A 1008 12.44 -38.16 -43.64
CA THR A 1008 11.40 -39.19 -43.89
C THR A 1008 11.46 -40.45 -43.02
N ARG A 1009 12.44 -40.60 -42.11
CA ARG A 1009 12.54 -41.77 -41.21
C ARG A 1009 12.97 -41.44 -39.78
N ARG A 1010 12.35 -42.11 -38.81
CA ARG A 1010 12.83 -42.26 -37.43
C ARG A 1010 13.80 -43.46 -37.32
N SER A 1011 14.62 -43.43 -36.27
CA SER A 1011 15.37 -44.55 -35.66
C SER A 1011 16.26 -45.40 -36.58
N ASP A 1012 17.57 -45.19 -36.40
CA ASP A 1012 18.63 -46.19 -36.25
C ASP A 1012 19.02 -47.19 -37.36
N ALA A 1013 20.35 -47.32 -37.47
CA ALA A 1013 21.15 -48.38 -38.09
C ALA A 1013 21.20 -48.49 -39.63
N ASP A 1014 22.40 -48.88 -40.06
CA ASP A 1014 22.78 -49.48 -41.35
C ASP A 1014 22.30 -48.78 -42.64
N PHE A 1015 23.08 -47.78 -43.05
CA PHE A 1015 23.40 -47.60 -44.46
C PHE A 1015 24.91 -47.71 -44.66
N ASP A 1016 25.32 -48.47 -45.67
CA ASP A 1016 26.70 -48.89 -45.89
C ASP A 1016 27.58 -47.71 -46.36
N LEU A 1017 28.82 -47.64 -45.85
CA LEU A 1017 29.68 -46.45 -45.96
C LEU A 1017 30.82 -46.56 -46.99
N ASP A 1018 30.98 -47.73 -47.61
CA ASP A 1018 32.11 -48.06 -48.50
C ASP A 1018 31.92 -47.63 -49.98
N LEU A 1019 30.93 -46.78 -50.31
CA LEU A 1019 30.53 -46.50 -51.71
C LEU A 1019 30.31 -45.02 -52.13
N VAL A 1020 30.94 -44.06 -51.46
CA VAL A 1020 31.13 -42.70 -52.04
C VAL A 1020 32.56 -42.21 -51.76
N GLU A 1021 33.45 -42.28 -52.76
CA GLU A 1021 34.82 -41.77 -52.63
C GLU A 1021 34.96 -40.28 -52.99
N HIS A 1022 35.55 -39.56 -52.04
CA HIS A 1022 36.49 -38.45 -52.23
C HIS A 1022 36.06 -37.01 -52.59
N GLU A 1023 34.91 -36.70 -53.18
CA GLU A 1023 34.57 -35.28 -53.49
C GLU A 1023 33.78 -34.54 -52.39
N GLU A 1024 32.91 -35.20 -51.62
CA GLU A 1024 32.04 -34.53 -50.61
C GLU A 1024 32.79 -33.94 -49.40
N ARG A 1025 34.09 -34.25 -49.24
CA ARG A 1025 34.85 -33.93 -48.01
C ARG A 1025 35.29 -32.46 -47.92
N ASP A 1026 35.22 -31.71 -49.01
CA ASP A 1026 35.60 -30.28 -49.05
C ASP A 1026 34.38 -29.34 -49.07
N GLU A 1027 33.26 -29.72 -49.72
CA GLU A 1027 31.98 -28.99 -49.53
C GLU A 1027 31.52 -29.02 -48.06
N TRP A 1028 31.70 -30.17 -47.37
CA TRP A 1028 31.38 -30.27 -45.95
C TRP A 1028 32.31 -29.44 -45.04
N LYS A 1029 33.52 -29.10 -45.50
CA LYS A 1029 34.38 -28.11 -44.81
C LYS A 1029 33.86 -26.70 -45.02
N LEU A 1030 33.44 -26.35 -46.24
CA LEU A 1030 32.89 -25.03 -46.57
C LEU A 1030 31.62 -24.73 -45.76
N TYR A 1031 30.72 -25.71 -45.64
CA TYR A 1031 29.53 -25.61 -44.79
C TYR A 1031 29.91 -25.42 -43.30
N LYS A 1032 31.02 -26.01 -42.85
CA LYS A 1032 31.50 -25.89 -41.46
C LYS A 1032 32.22 -24.57 -41.18
N SER A 1033 32.99 -24.03 -42.13
CA SER A 1033 33.64 -22.71 -41.98
C SER A 1033 32.63 -21.57 -42.01
N LEU A 1034 31.51 -21.72 -42.75
CA LEU A 1034 30.42 -20.74 -42.73
C LEU A 1034 29.72 -20.62 -41.36
N LYS A 1035 29.89 -21.58 -40.43
CA LYS A 1035 29.42 -21.45 -39.04
C LYS A 1035 30.39 -20.67 -38.12
N SER A 1036 31.46 -20.07 -38.65
CA SER A 1036 32.34 -19.15 -37.88
C SER A 1036 33.03 -18.04 -38.68
N ALA A 1037 32.87 -17.96 -40.01
CA ALA A 1037 33.58 -16.98 -40.85
C ALA A 1037 32.97 -15.56 -40.82
N ALA A 1038 31.66 -15.43 -40.62
CA ALA A 1038 30.93 -14.16 -40.71
C ALA A 1038 31.29 -13.12 -39.62
N GLU A 1039 32.01 -13.53 -38.58
CA GLU A 1039 32.49 -12.65 -37.50
C GLU A 1039 33.97 -12.26 -37.66
N LEU A 1040 34.75 -12.97 -38.48
CA LEU A 1040 36.17 -12.68 -38.71
C LEU A 1040 36.39 -11.59 -39.77
N GLU A 1041 35.58 -11.57 -40.83
CA GLU A 1041 35.61 -10.54 -41.89
C GLU A 1041 35.16 -9.13 -41.40
N ARG A 1042 34.91 -8.97 -40.09
CA ARG A 1042 34.66 -7.70 -39.39
C ARG A 1042 35.66 -7.37 -38.27
N LEU A 1043 36.67 -8.22 -38.05
CA LEU A 1043 37.70 -8.01 -37.02
C LEU A 1043 39.13 -7.93 -37.57
N GLU A 1044 39.34 -8.23 -38.85
CA GLU A 1044 40.67 -8.13 -39.49
C GLU A 1044 40.97 -6.73 -40.11
N GLU A 1045 40.00 -5.80 -40.18
CA GLU A 1045 40.23 -4.42 -40.65
C GLU A 1045 40.74 -3.43 -39.57
N GLU A 1046 40.76 -3.79 -38.27
CA GLU A 1046 41.26 -2.91 -37.18
C GLU A 1046 42.59 -3.35 -36.53
N ILE A 1047 43.24 -4.44 -36.99
CA ILE A 1047 44.52 -4.93 -36.42
C ILE A 1047 45.62 -5.12 -37.49
N GLU A 1048 45.79 -4.14 -38.38
CA GLU A 1048 47.09 -3.86 -39.01
C GLU A 1048 47.48 -2.39 -38.80
N HIS A 1049 48.30 -2.10 -37.76
CA HIS A 1049 49.35 -1.05 -37.76
C HIS A 1049 50.09 -1.00 -36.40
N ILE A 1050 51.29 -1.59 -36.32
CA ILE A 1050 52.45 -1.12 -35.52
C ILE A 1050 53.70 -1.96 -35.92
N PRO A 1051 54.85 -1.35 -36.28
CA PRO A 1051 56.08 -2.06 -36.63
C PRO A 1051 56.99 -2.36 -35.41
N ILE A 1052 58.18 -2.94 -35.67
CA ILE A 1052 58.90 -3.86 -34.77
C ILE A 1052 60.30 -3.33 -34.31
N LEU A 1053 60.61 -3.50 -33.00
CA LEU A 1053 61.95 -3.47 -32.33
C LEU A 1053 62.78 -2.15 -32.32
N PRO A 1054 63.86 -2.02 -31.50
CA PRO A 1054 64.24 -2.70 -30.23
C PRO A 1054 64.70 -1.76 -29.07
N ASP A 1055 64.87 -2.35 -27.87
CA ASP A 1055 65.82 -2.07 -26.74
C ASP A 1055 66.34 -0.64 -26.41
N ILE A 1056 66.34 -0.29 -25.10
CA ILE A 1056 67.57 -0.06 -24.27
C ILE A 1056 67.28 0.40 -22.81
N LEU A 1057 67.95 -0.26 -21.86
CA LEU A 1057 68.40 0.11 -20.49
C LEU A 1057 67.74 1.24 -19.64
N THR A 1058 67.17 0.83 -18.50
CA THR A 1058 67.36 1.36 -17.12
C THR A 1058 67.36 2.89 -16.82
N THR A 1059 66.54 3.36 -15.87
CA THR A 1059 66.96 3.68 -14.46
C THR A 1059 65.85 4.26 -13.55
N LYS A 1060 66.15 4.29 -12.24
CA LYS A 1060 65.42 4.81 -11.06
C LYS A 1060 64.83 6.23 -11.21
N GLY A 1061 63.73 6.55 -10.51
CA GLY A 1061 63.40 7.97 -10.21
C GLY A 1061 62.04 8.33 -9.57
N LYS A 1062 61.96 8.27 -8.23
CA LYS A 1062 60.99 8.90 -7.29
C LYS A 1062 59.82 9.82 -7.77
N GLN A 1063 58.63 9.50 -7.24
CA GLN A 1063 57.67 10.37 -6.51
C GLN A 1063 57.26 11.76 -7.06
N THR A 1064 56.04 11.85 -7.60
CA THR A 1064 54.84 12.63 -7.16
C THR A 1064 53.67 12.20 -8.08
N GLY A 1065 52.37 12.33 -7.77
CA GLY A 1065 51.64 12.80 -6.58
C GLY A 1065 50.15 12.98 -6.96
N ALA A 1066 49.22 12.73 -6.04
CA ALA A 1066 47.76 12.92 -6.15
C ALA A 1066 46.92 11.96 -7.06
N ASN A 1067 45.83 11.48 -6.45
CA ASN A 1067 44.48 11.21 -6.98
C ASN A 1067 44.28 10.17 -8.11
N ARG A 1068 44.01 8.93 -7.67
CA ARG A 1068 43.02 8.03 -8.30
C ARG A 1068 41.87 7.79 -7.33
N GLN A 1069 40.63 8.00 -7.78
CA GLN A 1069 39.52 7.12 -7.44
C GLN A 1069 38.72 6.86 -8.73
N LYS A 1070 38.38 5.60 -9.00
CA LYS A 1070 37.40 5.18 -10.00
C LYS A 1070 36.19 4.65 -9.26
N SER A 1071 35.00 4.90 -9.78
CA SER A 1071 33.77 4.26 -9.30
C SER A 1071 33.79 2.76 -9.57
N THR A 1072 33.21 2.00 -8.64
CA THR A 1072 32.93 0.57 -8.77
C THR A 1072 31.45 0.31 -8.48
N ARG A 1073 30.87 -0.67 -9.19
CA ARG A 1073 29.43 -0.98 -9.16
C ARG A 1073 29.02 -1.63 -7.82
N PRO A 1074 27.77 -1.45 -7.35
CA PRO A 1074 27.17 -2.37 -6.38
C PRO A 1074 26.87 -3.73 -7.03
N HIS A 1075 26.81 -4.79 -6.21
CA HIS A 1075 26.44 -6.14 -6.64
C HIS A 1075 24.94 -6.41 -6.42
N ARG A 1076 24.36 -7.31 -7.23
CA ARG A 1076 23.16 -8.07 -6.87
C ARG A 1076 23.51 -9.56 -6.78
N TYR A 1077 23.02 -10.22 -5.74
CA TYR A 1077 22.83 -11.68 -5.70
C TYR A 1077 21.53 -12.02 -6.48
N TYR A 1078 21.31 -13.22 -7.01
CA TYR A 1078 21.03 -14.44 -6.24
C TYR A 1078 21.23 -15.77 -7.00
N SER A 1079 21.38 -16.84 -6.21
CA SER A 1079 21.02 -18.26 -6.46
C SER A 1079 21.36 -18.94 -7.80
N THR A 1080 22.29 -19.89 -7.73
CA THR A 1080 22.31 -21.10 -8.57
C THR A 1080 21.53 -22.25 -7.91
N PRO A 1081 20.67 -22.99 -8.63
CA PRO A 1081 20.15 -24.28 -8.16
C PRO A 1081 21.09 -25.44 -8.53
N GLN A 1082 21.25 -26.43 -7.64
CA GLN A 1082 21.76 -27.77 -7.98
C GLN A 1082 21.06 -28.83 -7.13
N LYS A 1083 20.40 -29.77 -7.82
CA LYS A 1083 19.41 -30.75 -7.32
C LYS A 1083 18.05 -30.14 -6.96
#